data_AF-A0A2V2ED85-F1
#
_entry.id   AF-A0A2V2ED85-F1
#
_cell.length_a   1.000
_cell.length_b   1.000
_cell.length_c   1.000
_cell.angle_alpha   90.00
_cell.angle_beta   90.00
_cell.angle_gamma   90.00
#
_symmetry.space_group_name_H-M   'P 1'
#
loop_
_entity.id
_entity.type
_entity.pdbx_description
1 polymer ?
#
loop_
_entity_poly.entity_id
_entity_poly.type
_entity_poly.pdbx_seq_one_letter_code
_entity_poly.pdbx_strand_id
1 'polypeptide(L)'
;MKKGISACIVLCIMASFLSFANALPSFAFDLTTLTKATTPEQISAATAEKNNLLKNDTANKKNSLGYRFGFFYDYYYGKITLPKYQNLPDVAAYKNRLEMVTELLKTQDLYLAEYYSEATLENMWHLAREKVPVSEGWNVFRTEIINTKCEGLWANPDGIDASGTGCKKYTTESWAAYYRAVCWGDTYRKTCTDVQGEAAINDIYTKYQALVQNPDYIGPPNAENLAAYNFCIAKSGDRELYAWYVYHAYQRLTTPDIWTDSAVVQAFIDKAIEADSLFLEAYNNNINYKEWIVYIGGAPSDMILEQMWVAAREKAYIGPILKTLRDELFISLLPQEFYTPDSWAVWESQKQSLSDTVDDIKNSINSTDQDGYNAIQDIKTAIDELKIASVPKPTIKETKDTMISLNPIYNCEYSIDGLNWQDSNIFNNLFPNKEYTFYQRVKATQTKPASVKSEGFIVKTLKSTVSAPAAPVAESKTDTSVTLSGVTGCEYSMDGNTWQESNIFNGLTPVTDYTFYIRYTETETAFVSAPSMSVIKTLKTKVNAPATPVSESIKENSVTITPVDGCEYSIDGIVWQSSNIFVKLNPSTEYNFYIRYQETDTTYASDSSNALTVTTLKGTIPGAPILESCSDTTVTLKNTLGCEYSMDGEHWQESRTFTNLSPITEYTFYQRYKETNEAPASEKSEALITKTQKSQNTNIPTAPVLQSKNDISVTLEQVQNCEYSLNGTNWVLSNVFENLLPNKEYTFYVRYKETDTTYASEKSVALTVTTLRSTITAPAAPEIANTTDKVITLKAVSGCEYSLDGTTWQASNVFQNLLPNKEYTLYARYAQTDTTYASEKSAGLKITTLKSTINAPEAPVADKVTISSVMLKIIESCEYSIDGTTWQSSNVFNNLKPSTEYKFYIRYTETDTTYASPKSAELAVTTKSKGDVDGNSKISLTDAMKAFQHVAGKTTLKDEMFNAADIDGNGKVELPDAMKIFQFVAGKIKEF
;
A
#
# COMPACT_ATOMS: atom_id res chain seq x y z
N MET A 1 -9.64 34.58 -9.82
CA MET A 1 -9.15 35.32 -8.63
C MET A 1 -7.63 35.37 -8.71
N LYS A 2 -7.06 36.53 -9.05
CA LYS A 2 -6.25 37.37 -8.13
C LYS A 2 -5.07 36.59 -7.52
N LYS A 3 -3.85 36.86 -7.99
CA LYS A 3 -2.87 37.72 -7.29
C LYS A 3 -2.68 37.28 -5.84
N GLY A 4 -1.65 36.47 -5.59
CA GLY A 4 -1.17 36.14 -4.26
C GLY A 4 -0.26 34.92 -4.34
N ILE A 5 0.89 34.97 -3.66
CA ILE A 5 1.86 33.87 -3.53
C ILE A 5 2.81 33.71 -4.74
N SER A 6 3.48 34.79 -5.14
CA SER A 6 4.72 34.70 -5.94
C SER A 6 5.79 35.68 -5.40
N ALA A 7 5.92 35.73 -4.07
CA ALA A 7 6.90 36.58 -3.38
C ALA A 7 7.73 35.84 -2.31
N CYS A 8 7.50 34.55 -2.04
CA CYS A 8 8.27 33.80 -1.01
C CYS A 8 9.30 32.80 -1.53
N ILE A 9 9.39 32.52 -2.84
CA ILE A 9 10.32 31.49 -3.37
C ILE A 9 11.55 32.09 -4.07
N VAL A 10 11.56 33.38 -4.39
CA VAL A 10 12.71 34.05 -5.02
C VAL A 10 13.74 34.56 -3.99
N LEU A 11 13.41 34.60 -2.69
CA LEU A 11 14.36 35.04 -1.65
C LEU A 11 15.25 33.93 -1.06
N CYS A 12 15.00 32.64 -1.33
CA CYS A 12 15.83 31.55 -0.81
C CYS A 12 16.95 31.09 -1.76
N ILE A 13 17.02 31.61 -2.99
CA ILE A 13 18.00 31.19 -4.01
C ILE A 13 19.27 32.07 -4.02
N MET A 14 19.31 33.17 -3.26
CA MET A 14 20.46 34.11 -3.24
C MET A 14 21.29 34.11 -1.94
N ALA A 15 21.08 33.16 -1.01
CA ALA A 15 21.76 33.18 0.29
C ALA A 15 22.72 32.01 0.60
N SER A 16 22.91 31.03 -0.31
CA SER A 16 23.77 29.85 -0.03
C SER A 16 25.03 29.72 -0.89
N PHE A 17 25.36 30.71 -1.74
CA PHE A 17 26.57 30.66 -2.59
C PHE A 17 27.79 31.44 -2.05
N LEU A 18 27.82 31.75 -0.76
CA LEU A 18 29.01 32.23 -0.05
C LEU A 18 29.21 31.43 1.26
N SER A 19 29.69 30.19 1.16
CA SER A 19 30.48 29.50 2.20
C SER A 19 30.69 28.02 1.87
N PHE A 20 31.31 27.71 0.73
CA PHE A 20 31.90 26.37 0.51
C PHE A 20 33.35 26.54 0.08
N ALA A 21 34.12 27.15 0.97
CA ALA A 21 35.56 27.02 1.00
C ALA A 21 35.90 26.60 2.43
N ASN A 22 35.87 25.30 2.70
CA ASN A 22 36.78 24.58 3.60
C ASN A 22 36.30 23.15 3.89
N ALA A 23 37.27 22.23 3.86
CA ALA A 23 37.23 20.82 4.24
C ALA A 23 36.60 19.84 3.22
N LEU A 24 37.42 19.35 2.28
CA LEU A 24 37.26 18.00 1.72
C LEU A 24 37.34 16.99 2.89
N PRO A 25 36.43 16.01 3.00
CA PRO A 25 36.51 14.97 4.01
C PRO A 25 37.79 14.15 3.82
N SER A 26 38.58 13.96 4.88
CA SER A 26 39.83 13.20 4.86
C SER A 26 39.55 11.70 4.94
N PHE A 27 39.42 11.04 3.79
CA PHE A 27 39.69 9.61 3.67
C PHE A 27 40.97 9.46 2.85
N ALA A 28 42.00 8.87 3.45
CA ALA A 28 43.29 8.68 2.79
C ALA A 28 43.23 7.43 1.90
N PHE A 29 43.08 7.62 0.59
CA PHE A 29 43.33 6.55 -0.38
C PHE A 29 44.83 6.22 -0.38
N ASP A 30 45.19 4.95 -0.23
CA ASP A 30 46.59 4.52 -0.21
C ASP A 30 47.19 4.57 -1.62
N LEU A 31 48.08 5.53 -1.86
CA LEU A 31 48.75 5.71 -3.15
C LEU A 31 49.91 4.73 -3.37
N THR A 32 50.34 3.97 -2.35
CA THR A 32 51.50 3.07 -2.45
C THR A 32 51.28 1.90 -3.40
N THR A 33 50.02 1.58 -3.70
CA THR A 33 49.63 0.53 -4.64
C THR A 33 49.61 0.97 -6.10
N LEU A 34 49.82 2.27 -6.37
CA LEU A 34 49.74 2.84 -7.73
C LEU A 34 51.13 2.97 -8.36
N THR A 35 51.19 2.73 -9.68
CA THR A 35 52.44 2.81 -10.43
C THR A 35 52.82 4.27 -10.73
N LYS A 36 54.03 4.68 -10.33
CA LYS A 36 54.58 6.01 -10.65
C LYS A 36 54.97 6.11 -12.13
N ALA A 37 54.81 7.29 -12.72
CA ALA A 37 55.32 7.61 -14.05
C ALA A 37 56.83 7.85 -13.98
N THR A 38 57.63 7.04 -14.68
CA THR A 38 59.10 7.09 -14.58
C THR A 38 59.80 7.37 -15.91
N THR A 39 59.16 7.09 -17.07
CA THR A 39 59.71 7.45 -18.38
C THR A 39 59.30 8.86 -18.83
N PRO A 40 60.08 9.53 -19.69
CA PRO A 40 59.72 10.85 -20.23
C PRO A 40 58.33 10.90 -20.89
N GLU A 41 57.94 9.86 -21.64
CA GLU A 41 56.61 9.77 -22.25
C GLU A 41 55.51 9.63 -21.21
N GLN A 42 55.71 8.80 -20.19
CA GLN A 42 54.74 8.60 -19.10
C GLN A 42 54.55 9.88 -18.29
N ILE A 43 55.63 10.59 -17.98
CA ILE A 43 55.60 11.85 -17.23
C ILE A 43 54.86 12.93 -18.04
N SER A 44 55.13 13.03 -19.35
CA SER A 44 54.45 13.98 -20.24
C SER A 44 52.93 13.72 -20.32
N ALA A 45 52.54 12.46 -20.52
CA ALA A 45 51.13 12.05 -20.59
C ALA A 45 50.39 12.27 -19.26
N ALA A 46 51.00 11.88 -18.13
CA ALA A 46 50.44 12.07 -16.80
C ALA A 46 50.27 13.54 -16.44
N THR A 47 51.26 14.37 -16.81
CA THR A 47 51.20 15.82 -16.61
C THR A 47 50.07 16.45 -17.43
N ALA A 48 49.87 16.01 -18.67
CA ALA A 48 48.78 16.51 -19.51
C ALA A 48 47.39 16.19 -18.91
N GLU A 49 47.16 14.95 -18.47
CA GLU A 49 45.88 14.54 -17.86
C GLU A 49 45.64 15.18 -16.48
N LYS A 50 46.67 15.21 -15.62
CA LYS A 50 46.61 15.91 -14.33
C LYS A 50 46.26 17.38 -14.51
N ASN A 51 46.88 18.06 -15.49
CA ASN A 51 46.55 19.43 -15.84
C ASN A 51 45.16 19.58 -16.45
N ASN A 52 44.66 18.60 -17.23
CA ASN A 52 43.29 18.64 -17.78
C ASN A 52 42.21 18.61 -16.68
N LEU A 53 42.41 17.84 -15.61
CA LEU A 53 41.53 17.82 -14.44
C LEU A 53 41.62 19.12 -13.61
N LEU A 54 42.80 19.76 -13.62
CA LEU A 54 43.07 21.03 -12.93
C LEU A 54 42.72 22.29 -13.76
N LYS A 55 42.43 22.16 -15.06
CA LYS A 55 42.09 23.29 -15.93
C LYS A 55 40.84 24.01 -15.41
N ASN A 56 40.94 25.33 -15.30
CA ASN A 56 39.78 26.21 -15.07
C ASN A 56 39.08 26.50 -16.40
N ASP A 57 37.76 26.35 -16.42
CA ASP A 57 36.93 26.77 -17.54
C ASP A 57 36.94 28.30 -17.62
N THR A 58 37.50 28.85 -18.70
CA THR A 58 37.62 30.29 -18.95
C THR A 58 36.27 31.00 -19.11
N ALA A 59 35.14 30.28 -19.16
CA ALA A 59 33.81 30.87 -19.35
C ALA A 59 33.15 31.44 -18.07
N ASN A 60 33.58 31.07 -16.85
CA ASN A 60 32.98 31.57 -15.61
C ASN A 60 34.03 31.79 -14.50
N LYS A 61 34.44 33.05 -14.31
CA LYS A 61 35.44 33.47 -13.30
C LYS A 61 35.03 33.11 -11.86
N LYS A 62 35.70 32.15 -11.22
CA LYS A 62 35.92 32.08 -9.75
C LYS A 62 37.11 31.15 -9.43
N ASN A 63 38.00 31.59 -8.54
CA ASN A 63 39.26 30.92 -8.17
C ASN A 63 39.08 29.96 -6.99
N SER A 64 39.25 28.65 -7.23
CA SER A 64 39.67 27.61 -6.28
C SER A 64 40.17 26.40 -7.10
N LEU A 65 40.98 25.50 -6.52
CA LEU A 65 41.59 24.34 -7.22
C LEU A 65 40.61 23.65 -8.22
N GLY A 66 41.02 23.53 -9.49
CA GLY A 66 40.50 22.55 -10.47
C GLY A 66 38.98 22.44 -10.63
N TYR A 67 38.37 23.40 -11.34
CA TYR A 67 36.91 23.45 -11.61
C TYR A 67 36.35 22.16 -12.27
N ARG A 68 37.17 21.44 -13.06
CA ARG A 68 36.72 20.29 -13.86
C ARG A 68 36.57 19.01 -13.04
N PHE A 69 37.50 18.72 -12.14
CA PHE A 69 37.37 17.59 -11.21
C PHE A 69 36.28 17.82 -10.14
N GLY A 70 36.17 19.05 -9.62
CA GLY A 70 35.10 19.43 -8.69
C GLY A 70 33.69 19.21 -9.24
N PHE A 71 33.51 19.26 -10.56
CA PHE A 71 32.23 18.93 -11.20
C PHE A 71 31.84 17.45 -11.04
N PHE A 72 32.78 16.52 -11.21
CA PHE A 72 32.53 15.09 -10.98
C PHE A 72 32.23 14.78 -9.51
N TYR A 73 32.94 15.44 -8.59
CA TYR A 73 32.76 15.21 -7.16
C TYR A 73 31.50 15.90 -6.61
N ASP A 74 31.44 17.23 -6.67
CA ASP A 74 30.42 18.03 -5.98
C ASP A 74 29.09 18.05 -6.75
N TYR A 75 29.14 18.08 -8.09
CA TYR A 75 27.94 18.22 -8.91
C TYR A 75 27.33 16.90 -9.35
N TYR A 76 28.13 15.86 -9.62
CA TYR A 76 27.61 14.53 -9.96
C TYR A 76 27.46 13.64 -8.72
N TYR A 77 28.55 13.28 -8.06
CA TYR A 77 28.49 12.41 -6.88
C TYR A 77 27.78 13.07 -5.69
N GLY A 78 27.97 14.37 -5.47
CA GLY A 78 27.33 15.13 -4.39
C GLY A 78 25.80 15.16 -4.43
N LYS A 79 25.17 14.77 -5.55
CA LYS A 79 23.72 14.59 -5.66
C LYS A 79 23.23 13.23 -5.13
N ILE A 80 24.13 12.30 -4.85
CA ILE A 80 23.81 10.98 -4.31
C ILE A 80 24.06 11.01 -2.80
N THR A 81 22.98 11.17 -2.03
CA THR A 81 23.01 11.40 -0.59
C THR A 81 22.42 10.25 0.21
N LEU A 82 21.62 9.38 -0.40
CA LEU A 82 20.99 8.25 0.27
C LEU A 82 21.93 7.05 0.34
N PRO A 83 22.10 6.43 1.54
CA PRO A 83 22.98 5.28 1.71
C PRO A 83 22.68 4.12 0.75
N LYS A 84 21.40 3.88 0.43
CA LYS A 84 21.00 2.79 -0.49
C LYS A 84 21.55 2.97 -1.90
N TYR A 85 21.68 4.20 -2.37
CA TYR A 85 22.21 4.51 -3.69
C TYR A 85 23.73 4.61 -3.65
N GLN A 86 24.30 5.14 -2.57
CA GLN A 86 25.75 5.16 -2.35
C GLN A 86 26.38 3.76 -2.27
N ASN A 87 25.63 2.78 -1.74
CA ASN A 87 26.07 1.39 -1.62
C ASN A 87 25.94 0.57 -2.92
N LEU A 88 25.41 1.14 -4.01
CA LEU A 88 25.34 0.42 -5.29
C LEU A 88 26.76 0.22 -5.85
N PRO A 89 27.08 -0.96 -6.42
CA PRO A 89 28.44 -1.29 -6.86
C PRO A 89 29.06 -0.23 -7.78
N ASP A 90 28.31 0.24 -8.78
CA ASP A 90 28.79 1.25 -9.75
C ASP A 90 29.01 2.62 -9.10
N VAL A 91 28.14 3.01 -8.16
CA VAL A 91 28.22 4.28 -7.42
C VAL A 91 29.40 4.25 -6.44
N ALA A 92 29.57 3.14 -5.71
CA ALA A 92 30.69 2.94 -4.81
C ALA A 92 32.03 2.91 -5.56
N ALA A 93 32.09 2.24 -6.72
CA ALA A 93 33.27 2.23 -7.59
C ALA A 93 33.61 3.65 -8.08
N TYR A 94 32.59 4.41 -8.50
CA TYR A 94 32.78 5.80 -8.92
C TYR A 94 33.29 6.68 -7.76
N LYS A 95 32.73 6.54 -6.56
CA LYS A 95 33.21 7.22 -5.35
C LYS A 95 34.67 6.90 -5.03
N ASN A 96 35.04 5.63 -5.00
CA ASN A 96 36.41 5.19 -4.72
C ASN A 96 37.39 5.78 -5.75
N ARG A 97 36.99 5.85 -7.02
CA ARG A 97 37.79 6.48 -8.07
C ARG A 97 37.97 7.97 -7.85
N LEU A 98 36.91 8.68 -7.44
CA LEU A 98 36.98 10.09 -7.09
C LEU A 98 37.90 10.35 -5.88
N GLU A 99 37.83 9.52 -4.84
CA GLU A 99 38.72 9.62 -3.68
C GLU A 99 40.20 9.38 -4.07
N MET A 100 40.47 8.38 -4.91
CA MET A 100 41.81 8.13 -5.48
C MET A 100 42.35 9.35 -6.24
N VAL A 101 41.56 9.91 -7.16
CA VAL A 101 41.97 11.08 -7.96
C VAL A 101 42.20 12.29 -7.05
N THR A 102 41.39 12.47 -6.01
CA THR A 102 41.56 13.56 -5.03
C THR A 102 42.94 13.51 -4.37
N GLU A 103 43.40 12.34 -3.94
CA GLU A 103 44.73 12.18 -3.34
C GLU A 103 45.86 12.34 -4.37
N LEU A 104 45.67 11.83 -5.60
CA LEU A 104 46.61 12.00 -6.70
C LEU A 104 46.84 13.46 -7.12
N LEU A 105 45.83 14.32 -6.93
CA LEU A 105 45.92 15.76 -7.22
C LEU A 105 46.65 16.56 -6.12
N LYS A 106 46.70 16.05 -4.88
CA LYS A 106 47.39 16.71 -3.74
C LYS A 106 48.90 16.47 -3.74
N THR A 107 49.36 15.34 -4.27
CA THR A 107 50.78 14.96 -4.28
C THR A 107 51.58 15.65 -5.40
N GLN A 108 52.87 15.86 -5.15
CA GLN A 108 53.85 16.32 -6.16
C GLN A 108 54.34 15.17 -7.07
N ASP A 109 54.20 13.92 -6.62
CA ASP A 109 54.53 12.74 -7.41
C ASP A 109 53.56 12.58 -8.60
N LEU A 110 54.08 12.08 -9.73
CA LEU A 110 53.29 11.76 -10.92
C LEU A 110 53.09 10.24 -11.05
N TYR A 111 51.84 9.84 -11.29
CA TYR A 111 51.44 8.46 -11.52
C TYR A 111 51.00 8.27 -12.97
N LEU A 112 50.77 7.03 -13.43
CA LEU A 112 50.36 6.77 -14.81
C LEU A 112 49.10 7.58 -15.22
N ALA A 113 49.08 8.05 -16.47
CA ALA A 113 48.05 8.95 -17.00
C ALA A 113 46.62 8.37 -16.89
N GLU A 114 46.47 7.04 -16.99
CA GLU A 114 45.19 6.35 -16.86
C GLU A 114 44.49 6.63 -15.53
N TYR A 115 45.24 6.88 -14.44
CA TYR A 115 44.67 7.20 -13.13
C TYR A 115 44.02 8.59 -13.09
N TYR A 116 44.39 9.49 -13.99
CA TYR A 116 43.87 10.86 -14.12
C TYR A 116 42.82 11.00 -15.24
N SER A 117 42.44 9.90 -15.90
CA SER A 117 41.59 9.94 -17.09
C SER A 117 40.18 10.48 -16.80
N GLU A 118 39.85 11.64 -17.38
CA GLU A 118 38.51 12.24 -17.35
C GLU A 118 37.47 11.33 -18.02
N ALA A 119 37.82 10.73 -19.16
CA ALA A 119 36.93 9.81 -19.88
C ALA A 119 36.53 8.60 -19.00
N THR A 120 37.45 8.14 -18.15
CA THR A 120 37.15 7.08 -17.18
C THR A 120 36.15 7.55 -16.12
N LEU A 121 36.32 8.76 -15.58
CA LEU A 121 35.38 9.34 -14.61
C LEU A 121 33.99 9.56 -15.22
N GLU A 122 33.89 10.03 -16.46
CA GLU A 122 32.62 10.23 -17.17
C GLU A 122 31.92 8.89 -17.44
N ASN A 123 32.66 7.86 -17.90
CA ASN A 123 32.11 6.52 -18.12
C ASN A 123 31.60 5.90 -16.82
N MET A 124 32.36 6.01 -15.72
CA MET A 124 31.93 5.51 -14.42
C MET A 124 30.71 6.28 -13.89
N TRP A 125 30.63 7.59 -14.12
CA TRP A 125 29.42 8.36 -13.82
C TRP A 125 28.22 7.90 -14.65
N HIS A 126 28.38 7.60 -15.94
CA HIS A 126 27.29 7.08 -16.77
C HIS A 126 26.74 5.75 -16.25
N LEU A 127 27.61 4.83 -15.84
CA LEU A 127 27.20 3.57 -15.22
C LEU A 127 26.49 3.80 -13.87
N ALA A 128 27.07 4.64 -13.02
CA ALA A 128 26.51 4.95 -11.71
C ALA A 128 25.14 5.65 -11.81
N ARG A 129 25.01 6.66 -12.69
CA ARG A 129 23.81 7.50 -12.79
C ARG A 129 22.60 6.73 -13.29
N GLU A 130 22.76 5.71 -14.13
CA GLU A 130 21.64 4.88 -14.61
C GLU A 130 20.93 4.13 -13.47
N LYS A 131 21.61 3.92 -12.34
CA LYS A 131 21.08 3.15 -11.20
C LYS A 131 20.49 4.02 -10.09
N VAL A 132 20.46 5.34 -10.29
CA VAL A 132 20.00 6.30 -9.28
C VAL A 132 19.01 7.29 -9.90
N PRO A 133 18.05 7.84 -9.13
CA PRO A 133 16.99 8.69 -9.66
C PRO A 133 17.46 10.14 -9.85
N VAL A 134 18.64 10.35 -10.43
CA VAL A 134 19.16 11.67 -10.79
C VAL A 134 19.56 11.68 -12.26
N SER A 135 19.57 12.86 -12.87
CA SER A 135 19.99 13.05 -14.26
C SER A 135 19.23 12.10 -15.21
N GLU A 136 19.93 11.42 -16.12
CA GLU A 136 19.36 10.47 -17.06
C GLU A 136 18.87 9.16 -16.39
N GLY A 137 19.39 8.79 -15.22
CA GLY A 137 18.86 7.64 -14.46
C GLY A 137 17.42 7.84 -14.02
N TRP A 138 17.04 9.07 -13.69
CA TRP A 138 15.64 9.39 -13.39
C TRP A 138 14.69 9.00 -14.54
N ASN A 139 15.11 9.14 -15.81
CA ASN A 139 14.29 8.74 -16.96
C ASN A 139 14.03 7.24 -17.00
N VAL A 140 15.01 6.43 -16.57
CA VAL A 140 14.87 4.97 -16.45
C VAL A 140 13.80 4.63 -15.42
N PHE A 141 13.91 5.19 -14.21
CA PHE A 141 12.95 4.96 -13.13
C PHE A 141 11.55 5.48 -13.49
N ARG A 142 11.45 6.65 -14.14
CA ARG A 142 10.17 7.19 -14.62
C ARG A 142 9.51 6.26 -15.64
N THR A 143 10.28 5.75 -16.61
CA THR A 143 9.76 4.88 -17.66
C THR A 143 9.30 3.54 -17.07
N GLU A 144 10.08 2.99 -16.14
CA GLU A 144 9.72 1.77 -15.43
C GLU A 144 8.41 1.94 -14.66
N ILE A 145 8.25 3.01 -13.88
CA ILE A 145 7.04 3.20 -13.08
C ILE A 145 5.80 3.43 -13.95
N ILE A 146 5.93 4.19 -15.04
CA ILE A 146 4.82 4.45 -15.97
C ILE A 146 4.34 3.16 -16.63
N ASN A 147 5.27 2.36 -17.15
CA ASN A 147 4.91 1.16 -17.92
C ASN A 147 4.45 0.00 -17.03
N THR A 148 5.08 -0.18 -15.87
CA THR A 148 4.79 -1.34 -15.02
C THR A 148 3.71 -1.06 -13.98
N LYS A 149 3.60 0.18 -13.48
CA LYS A 149 2.70 0.51 -12.37
C LYS A 149 1.58 1.49 -12.73
N CYS A 150 1.68 2.22 -13.84
CA CYS A 150 0.68 3.21 -14.27
C CYS A 150 -0.03 2.82 -15.58
N GLU A 151 -0.32 1.52 -15.79
CA GLU A 151 -1.05 0.99 -16.97
C GLU A 151 -0.44 1.38 -18.33
N GLY A 152 0.82 1.82 -18.38
CA GLY A 152 1.39 2.39 -19.58
C GLY A 152 0.57 3.57 -20.11
N LEU A 153 -0.13 4.35 -19.27
CA LEU A 153 -0.99 5.46 -19.70
C LEU A 153 -0.28 6.50 -20.57
N TRP A 154 1.04 6.62 -20.44
CA TRP A 154 1.84 7.48 -21.30
C TRP A 154 2.09 6.89 -22.70
N ALA A 155 2.02 5.56 -22.83
CA ALA A 155 2.19 4.80 -24.05
C ALA A 155 0.86 4.34 -24.69
N ASN A 156 -0.23 4.29 -23.92
CA ASN A 156 -1.58 3.93 -24.35
C ASN A 156 -2.48 5.17 -24.30
N PRO A 157 -2.61 5.93 -25.42
CA PRO A 157 -3.28 7.21 -25.46
C PRO A 157 -4.79 7.01 -25.52
N ASP A 158 -5.37 6.59 -24.41
CA ASP A 158 -6.80 6.34 -24.30
C ASP A 158 -7.57 7.68 -24.18
N GLY A 159 -7.66 8.36 -25.32
CA GLY A 159 -8.28 9.68 -25.46
C GLY A 159 -7.49 10.81 -24.80
N ILE A 160 -6.15 10.74 -24.78
CA ILE A 160 -5.29 11.86 -24.36
C ILE A 160 -5.30 12.95 -25.44
N ASP A 161 -5.37 14.22 -25.04
CA ASP A 161 -5.32 15.36 -25.97
C ASP A 161 -3.92 15.54 -26.59
N ALA A 162 -3.85 16.33 -27.67
CA ALA A 162 -2.59 16.52 -28.41
C ALA A 162 -1.49 17.21 -27.58
N SER A 163 -1.84 17.89 -26.50
CA SER A 163 -0.90 18.54 -25.57
C SER A 163 -0.48 17.65 -24.40
N GLY A 164 -1.06 16.45 -24.27
CA GLY A 164 -0.85 15.54 -23.13
C GLY A 164 -1.55 15.97 -21.83
N THR A 165 -2.16 17.15 -21.80
CA THR A 165 -2.69 17.84 -20.61
C THR A 165 -4.10 17.43 -20.23
N GLY A 166 -4.82 16.75 -21.12
CA GLY A 166 -6.18 16.29 -20.92
C GLY A 166 -6.30 14.82 -21.29
N CYS A 167 -7.16 14.08 -20.58
CA CYS A 167 -7.47 12.69 -20.86
C CYS A 167 -9.00 12.54 -20.87
N LYS A 168 -9.54 11.80 -21.84
CA LYS A 168 -10.97 11.49 -21.89
C LYS A 168 -11.36 10.44 -20.83
N LYS A 169 -10.46 9.50 -20.54
CA LYS A 169 -10.66 8.41 -19.56
C LYS A 169 -10.75 8.91 -18.12
N TYR A 170 -10.01 9.96 -17.77
CA TYR A 170 -9.94 10.49 -16.41
C TYR A 170 -10.40 11.95 -16.34
N THR A 171 -10.87 12.39 -15.17
CA THR A 171 -11.30 13.78 -14.98
C THR A 171 -10.14 14.75 -15.24
N THR A 172 -10.45 15.94 -15.76
CA THR A 172 -9.44 16.95 -16.09
C THR A 172 -8.55 17.30 -14.89
N GLU A 173 -9.12 17.40 -13.69
CA GLU A 173 -8.38 17.75 -12.48
C GLU A 173 -7.38 16.67 -12.07
N SER A 174 -7.83 15.41 -12.01
CA SER A 174 -6.98 14.29 -11.59
C SER A 174 -5.89 13.99 -12.63
N TRP A 175 -6.24 14.05 -13.92
CA TRP A 175 -5.27 13.91 -15.00
C TRP A 175 -4.24 15.05 -15.01
N ALA A 176 -4.68 16.30 -14.85
CA ALA A 176 -3.76 17.43 -14.79
C ALA A 176 -2.84 17.36 -13.57
N ALA A 177 -3.25 16.74 -12.45
CA ALA A 177 -2.37 16.49 -11.31
C ALA A 177 -1.30 15.44 -11.64
N TYR A 178 -1.69 14.31 -12.25
CA TYR A 178 -0.76 13.29 -12.72
C TYR A 178 0.23 13.81 -13.75
N TYR A 179 -0.27 14.48 -14.80
CA TYR A 179 0.54 15.09 -15.85
C TYR A 179 1.53 16.11 -15.27
N ARG A 180 1.09 16.97 -14.34
CA ARG A 180 1.98 17.93 -13.67
C ARG A 180 3.08 17.25 -12.85
N ALA A 181 2.79 16.16 -12.16
CA ALA A 181 3.82 15.40 -11.42
C ALA A 181 4.90 14.87 -12.36
N VAL A 182 4.49 14.32 -13.51
CA VAL A 182 5.42 13.84 -14.55
C VAL A 182 6.27 14.99 -15.10
N CYS A 183 5.64 16.10 -15.53
CA CYS A 183 6.35 17.25 -16.09
C CYS A 183 7.27 17.94 -15.06
N TRP A 184 6.85 18.00 -13.80
CA TRP A 184 7.66 18.56 -12.72
C TRP A 184 8.93 17.74 -12.50
N GLY A 185 8.80 16.41 -12.42
CA GLY A 185 9.95 15.50 -12.36
C GLY A 185 10.88 15.64 -13.56
N ASP A 186 10.33 15.71 -14.78
CA ASP A 186 11.08 15.90 -16.02
C ASP A 186 11.88 17.22 -16.04
N THR A 187 11.34 18.27 -15.45
CA THR A 187 12.00 19.58 -15.35
C THR A 187 13.10 19.58 -14.28
N TYR A 188 12.90 18.84 -13.19
CA TYR A 188 13.78 18.86 -12.03
C TYR A 188 14.94 17.83 -12.09
N ARG A 189 14.83 16.81 -12.96
CA ARG A 189 15.75 15.65 -13.00
C ARG A 189 17.24 15.97 -13.12
N LYS A 190 17.62 17.07 -13.77
CA LYS A 190 19.05 17.44 -13.95
C LYS A 190 19.66 18.10 -12.71
N THR A 191 18.82 18.68 -11.85
CA THR A 191 19.23 19.44 -10.67
C THR A 191 18.90 18.75 -9.35
N CYS A 192 18.12 17.67 -9.37
CA CYS A 192 17.72 16.96 -8.18
C CYS A 192 18.88 16.19 -7.52
N THR A 193 18.79 16.09 -6.19
CA THR A 193 19.43 15.01 -5.44
C THR A 193 18.63 13.71 -5.61
N ASP A 194 19.24 12.59 -5.28
CA ASP A 194 18.61 11.27 -5.29
C ASP A 194 17.36 11.19 -4.38
N VAL A 195 17.38 11.87 -3.23
CA VAL A 195 16.20 12.05 -2.35
C VAL A 195 15.05 12.69 -3.11
N GLN A 196 15.31 13.80 -3.79
CA GLN A 196 14.27 14.56 -4.47
C GLN A 196 13.81 13.87 -5.74
N GLY A 197 14.72 13.20 -6.45
CA GLY A 197 14.39 12.39 -7.62
C GLY A 197 13.48 11.22 -7.26
N GLU A 198 13.78 10.52 -6.17
CA GLU A 198 12.92 9.46 -5.64
C GLU A 198 11.55 10.00 -5.19
N ALA A 199 11.53 11.14 -4.49
CA ALA A 199 10.27 11.79 -4.11
C ALA A 199 9.41 12.14 -5.34
N ALA A 200 10.01 12.61 -6.43
CA ALA A 200 9.32 12.90 -7.68
C ALA A 200 8.76 11.62 -8.35
N ILE A 201 9.49 10.52 -8.35
CA ILE A 201 9.01 9.22 -8.86
C ILE A 201 7.81 8.72 -8.03
N ASN A 202 7.90 8.82 -6.70
CA ASN A 202 6.81 8.42 -5.82
C ASN A 202 5.57 9.33 -5.96
N ASP A 203 5.76 10.63 -6.20
CA ASP A 203 4.64 11.55 -6.44
C ASP A 203 3.89 11.18 -7.75
N ILE A 204 4.61 10.84 -8.83
CA ILE A 204 3.99 10.36 -10.09
C ILE A 204 3.07 9.16 -9.82
N TYR A 205 3.56 8.15 -9.10
CA TYR A 205 2.77 6.96 -8.79
C TYR A 205 1.58 7.29 -7.87
N THR A 206 1.79 8.16 -6.88
CA THR A 206 0.72 8.64 -5.99
C THR A 206 -0.37 9.37 -6.77
N LYS A 207 -0.02 10.23 -7.73
CA LYS A 207 -1.00 10.92 -8.57
C LYS A 207 -1.71 9.98 -9.55
N TYR A 208 -1.04 8.93 -10.03
CA TYR A 208 -1.70 7.88 -10.81
C TYR A 208 -2.77 7.16 -9.98
N GLN A 209 -2.45 6.76 -8.75
CA GLN A 209 -3.41 6.12 -7.84
C GLN A 209 -4.59 7.05 -7.47
N ALA A 210 -4.40 8.36 -7.58
CA ALA A 210 -5.42 9.37 -7.36
C ALA A 210 -6.20 9.76 -8.63
N LEU A 211 -6.02 9.06 -9.75
CA LEU A 211 -6.80 9.30 -10.96
C LEU A 211 -8.27 8.95 -10.73
N VAL A 212 -9.15 9.86 -11.13
CA VAL A 212 -10.60 9.68 -11.04
C VAL A 212 -11.13 9.47 -12.44
N GLN A 213 -11.85 8.38 -12.68
CA GLN A 213 -12.42 8.09 -13.99
C GLN A 213 -13.48 9.14 -14.35
N ASN A 214 -13.51 9.57 -15.61
CA ASN A 214 -14.53 10.45 -16.12
C ASN A 214 -15.85 9.64 -16.28
N PRO A 215 -16.96 10.02 -15.61
CA PRO A 215 -18.22 9.28 -15.70
C PRO A 215 -18.80 9.23 -17.12
N ASP A 216 -18.45 10.19 -17.98
CA ASP A 216 -18.92 10.26 -19.37
C ASP A 216 -18.04 9.45 -20.34
N TYR A 217 -17.03 8.72 -19.85
CA TYR A 217 -16.12 7.95 -20.68
C TYR A 217 -16.69 6.57 -21.04
N ILE A 218 -16.94 6.35 -22.34
CA ILE A 218 -17.62 5.16 -22.89
C ILE A 218 -16.67 4.09 -23.48
N GLY A 219 -15.36 4.23 -23.32
CA GLY A 219 -14.37 3.30 -23.88
C GLY A 219 -14.29 3.33 -25.42
N PRO A 220 -13.29 2.67 -26.03
CA PRO A 220 -13.28 2.44 -27.47
C PRO A 220 -14.41 1.46 -27.89
N PRO A 221 -15.04 1.64 -29.07
CA PRO A 221 -16.19 0.83 -29.49
C PRO A 221 -15.85 -0.66 -29.62
N ASN A 222 -16.68 -1.53 -29.05
CA ASN A 222 -16.65 -2.96 -29.35
C ASN A 222 -17.15 -3.19 -30.80
N ALA A 223 -16.27 -3.71 -31.66
CA ALA A 223 -16.54 -3.85 -33.09
C ALA A 223 -17.78 -4.71 -33.42
N GLU A 224 -18.02 -5.79 -32.67
CA GLU A 224 -19.18 -6.67 -32.89
C GLU A 224 -20.49 -6.02 -32.40
N ASN A 225 -20.43 -5.32 -31.28
CA ASN A 225 -21.59 -4.63 -30.72
C ASN A 225 -22.00 -3.41 -31.56
N LEU A 226 -21.00 -2.70 -32.11
CA LEU A 226 -21.21 -1.63 -33.08
C LEU A 226 -21.82 -2.15 -34.39
N ALA A 227 -21.38 -3.32 -34.87
CA ALA A 227 -21.97 -3.96 -36.04
C ALA A 227 -23.45 -4.33 -35.80
N ALA A 228 -23.79 -4.79 -34.59
CA ALA A 228 -25.18 -5.05 -34.20
C ALA A 228 -26.02 -3.77 -34.16
N TYR A 229 -25.54 -2.72 -33.49
CA TYR A 229 -26.23 -1.42 -33.50
C TYR A 229 -26.48 -0.91 -34.92
N ASN A 230 -25.44 -0.92 -35.77
CA ASN A 230 -25.53 -0.47 -37.16
C ASN A 230 -26.52 -1.29 -37.99
N PHE A 231 -26.69 -2.59 -37.68
CA PHE A 231 -27.70 -3.42 -38.32
C PHE A 231 -29.13 -2.98 -37.93
N CYS A 232 -29.37 -2.72 -36.65
CA CYS A 232 -30.69 -2.28 -36.17
C CYS A 232 -31.10 -0.90 -36.72
N ILE A 233 -30.14 0.01 -36.92
CA ILE A 233 -30.38 1.32 -37.56
C ILE A 233 -30.18 1.31 -39.09
N ALA A 234 -29.95 0.13 -39.69
CA ALA A 234 -29.76 0.04 -41.12
C ALA A 234 -31.03 0.50 -41.86
N LYS A 235 -30.85 1.12 -43.03
CA LYS A 235 -31.97 1.60 -43.84
C LYS A 235 -32.62 0.44 -44.60
N SER A 236 -33.94 0.34 -44.50
CA SER A 236 -34.80 -0.38 -45.43
C SER A 236 -35.66 0.63 -46.18
N GLY A 237 -35.24 0.98 -47.40
CA GLY A 237 -35.85 2.10 -48.16
C GLY A 237 -35.57 3.47 -47.50
N ASP A 238 -36.62 4.27 -47.30
CA ASP A 238 -36.54 5.63 -46.73
C ASP A 238 -36.57 5.67 -45.19
N ARG A 239 -36.68 4.52 -44.51
CA ARG A 239 -36.77 4.45 -43.04
C ARG A 239 -35.77 3.46 -42.44
N GLU A 240 -35.38 3.72 -41.20
CA GLU A 240 -34.57 2.82 -40.39
C GLU A 240 -35.39 1.57 -40.02
N LEU A 241 -34.73 0.42 -39.92
CA LEU A 241 -35.40 -0.87 -39.77
C LEU A 241 -36.26 -0.94 -38.49
N TYR A 242 -35.75 -0.46 -37.34
CA TYR A 242 -36.56 -0.39 -36.12
C TYR A 242 -37.76 0.56 -36.26
N ALA A 243 -37.58 1.72 -36.90
CA ALA A 243 -38.61 2.75 -37.07
C ALA A 243 -39.78 2.25 -37.94
N TRP A 244 -39.54 1.29 -38.82
CA TRP A 244 -40.59 0.60 -39.55
C TRP A 244 -41.50 -0.19 -38.59
N TYR A 245 -40.95 -1.04 -37.73
CA TYR A 245 -41.75 -1.82 -36.77
C TYR A 245 -42.50 -0.94 -35.79
N VAL A 246 -41.87 0.14 -35.31
CA VAL A 246 -42.49 1.16 -34.45
C VAL A 246 -43.72 1.77 -35.12
N TYR A 247 -43.60 2.16 -36.38
CA TYR A 247 -44.73 2.70 -37.14
C TYR A 247 -45.88 1.70 -37.22
N HIS A 248 -45.59 0.43 -37.51
CA HIS A 248 -46.60 -0.62 -37.59
C HIS A 248 -47.28 -0.88 -36.24
N ALA A 249 -46.52 -0.90 -35.14
CA ALA A 249 -47.05 -1.06 -33.78
C ALA A 249 -48.02 0.08 -33.43
N TYR A 250 -47.65 1.34 -33.66
CA TYR A 250 -48.48 2.48 -33.25
C TYR A 250 -49.65 2.78 -34.17
N GLN A 251 -49.47 2.63 -35.48
CA GLN A 251 -50.43 3.17 -36.46
C GLN A 251 -51.38 2.11 -37.00
N ARG A 252 -51.11 0.82 -36.77
CA ARG A 252 -51.89 -0.27 -37.39
C ARG A 252 -52.53 -1.23 -36.39
N LEU A 253 -52.01 -1.29 -35.16
CA LEU A 253 -52.58 -2.08 -34.07
C LEU A 253 -53.27 -1.13 -33.08
N THR A 254 -54.52 -0.80 -33.35
CA THR A 254 -55.22 0.33 -32.72
C THR A 254 -56.27 -0.09 -31.70
N THR A 255 -56.76 -1.33 -31.76
CA THR A 255 -57.93 -1.74 -30.96
C THR A 255 -57.67 -3.06 -30.22
N PRO A 256 -57.18 -3.01 -28.97
CA PRO A 256 -56.83 -4.21 -28.19
C PRO A 256 -57.97 -5.22 -27.96
N ASP A 257 -59.20 -4.72 -27.84
CA ASP A 257 -60.39 -5.52 -27.50
C ASP A 257 -60.81 -6.49 -28.60
N ILE A 258 -60.35 -6.28 -29.84
CA ILE A 258 -60.67 -7.16 -30.99
C ILE A 258 -59.58 -8.20 -31.24
N TRP A 259 -58.47 -8.21 -30.50
CA TRP A 259 -57.39 -9.17 -30.72
C TRP A 259 -57.76 -10.55 -30.18
N THR A 260 -57.42 -11.59 -30.94
CA THR A 260 -57.69 -12.98 -30.57
C THR A 260 -56.72 -13.52 -29.53
N ASP A 261 -55.54 -12.89 -29.41
CA ASP A 261 -54.55 -13.12 -28.36
C ASP A 261 -53.86 -11.78 -28.05
N SER A 262 -54.37 -11.07 -27.07
CA SER A 262 -53.87 -9.73 -26.73
C SER A 262 -52.44 -9.77 -26.18
N ALA A 263 -51.99 -10.89 -25.60
CA ALA A 263 -50.65 -10.99 -25.02
C ALA A 263 -49.56 -10.99 -26.09
N VAL A 264 -49.76 -11.73 -27.19
CA VAL A 264 -48.80 -11.79 -28.30
C VAL A 264 -48.68 -10.44 -29.01
N VAL A 265 -49.81 -9.78 -29.24
CA VAL A 265 -49.85 -8.48 -29.93
C VAL A 265 -49.23 -7.39 -29.05
N GLN A 266 -49.54 -7.39 -27.75
CA GLN A 266 -48.98 -6.43 -26.80
C GLN A 266 -47.46 -6.60 -26.65
N ALA A 267 -46.95 -7.83 -26.61
CA ALA A 267 -45.52 -8.09 -26.52
C ALA A 267 -44.73 -7.47 -27.69
N PHE A 268 -45.28 -7.52 -28.92
CA PHE A 268 -44.68 -6.85 -30.08
C PHE A 268 -44.68 -5.34 -29.92
N ILE A 269 -45.81 -4.74 -29.50
CA ILE A 269 -45.92 -3.30 -29.29
C ILE A 269 -44.91 -2.83 -28.24
N ASP A 270 -44.84 -3.48 -27.08
CA ASP A 270 -43.92 -3.13 -26.01
C ASP A 270 -42.45 -3.19 -26.49
N LYS A 271 -42.11 -4.24 -27.26
CA LYS A 271 -40.76 -4.39 -27.80
C LYS A 271 -40.42 -3.32 -28.85
N ALA A 272 -41.40 -2.88 -29.63
CA ALA A 272 -41.23 -1.79 -30.57
C ALA A 272 -41.02 -0.44 -29.84
N ILE A 273 -41.75 -0.18 -28.75
CA ILE A 273 -41.58 1.03 -27.92
C ILE A 273 -40.17 1.09 -27.31
N GLU A 274 -39.69 -0.05 -26.80
CA GLU A 274 -38.34 -0.19 -26.28
C GLU A 274 -37.29 0.10 -27.38
N ALA A 275 -37.52 -0.42 -28.60
CA ALA A 275 -36.64 -0.15 -29.74
C ALA A 275 -36.63 1.33 -30.13
N ASP A 276 -37.79 1.99 -30.14
CA ASP A 276 -37.91 3.42 -30.45
C ASP A 276 -37.06 4.25 -29.47
N SER A 277 -37.22 4.00 -28.18
CA SER A 277 -36.44 4.68 -27.14
C SER A 277 -34.93 4.40 -27.24
N LEU A 278 -34.57 3.17 -27.61
CA LEU A 278 -33.18 2.72 -27.63
C LEU A 278 -32.40 3.21 -28.86
N PHE A 279 -33.00 3.15 -30.05
CA PHE A 279 -32.31 3.40 -31.31
C PHE A 279 -32.43 4.84 -31.82
N LEU A 280 -33.21 5.70 -31.13
CA LEU A 280 -33.12 7.15 -31.28
C LEU A 280 -31.82 7.73 -30.68
N GLU A 281 -31.27 7.07 -29.66
CA GLU A 281 -30.06 7.51 -28.98
C GLU A 281 -28.80 7.06 -29.74
N ALA A 282 -27.71 7.83 -29.61
CA ALA A 282 -26.43 7.47 -30.22
C ALA A 282 -25.86 6.16 -29.64
N TYR A 283 -25.08 5.42 -30.44
CA TYR A 283 -24.41 4.18 -30.02
C TYR A 283 -23.75 4.31 -28.64
N ASN A 284 -24.10 3.40 -27.74
CA ASN A 284 -23.54 3.33 -26.40
C ASN A 284 -22.90 1.96 -26.15
N ASN A 285 -21.61 1.95 -25.84
CA ASN A 285 -20.82 0.73 -25.65
C ASN A 285 -21.26 -0.10 -24.43
N ASN A 286 -22.07 0.47 -23.53
CA ASN A 286 -22.61 -0.21 -22.36
C ASN A 286 -23.91 -0.99 -22.65
N ILE A 287 -24.48 -0.86 -23.85
CA ILE A 287 -25.73 -1.53 -24.24
C ILE A 287 -25.41 -2.72 -25.15
N ASN A 288 -26.02 -3.88 -24.87
CA ASN A 288 -25.83 -5.08 -25.68
C ASN A 288 -26.82 -5.12 -26.86
N TYR A 289 -26.43 -4.53 -27.99
CA TYR A 289 -27.31 -4.46 -29.17
C TYR A 289 -27.50 -5.80 -29.87
N LYS A 290 -26.68 -6.82 -29.55
CA LYS A 290 -26.79 -8.17 -30.13
C LYS A 290 -28.10 -8.87 -29.75
N GLU A 291 -28.72 -8.48 -28.62
CA GLU A 291 -30.02 -9.01 -28.18
C GLU A 291 -31.19 -8.57 -29.06
N TRP A 292 -30.98 -7.66 -29.99
CA TRP A 292 -32.03 -7.19 -30.92
C TRP A 292 -31.99 -7.88 -32.28
N ILE A 293 -31.04 -8.81 -32.45
CA ILE A 293 -30.71 -9.45 -33.73
C ILE A 293 -30.85 -10.95 -33.63
N VAL A 294 -31.40 -11.54 -34.69
CA VAL A 294 -31.37 -12.98 -34.97
C VAL A 294 -30.14 -13.28 -35.82
N TYR A 295 -29.29 -14.18 -35.34
CA TYR A 295 -28.08 -14.61 -36.03
C TYR A 295 -28.30 -15.95 -36.74
N ILE A 296 -27.96 -16.02 -38.03
CA ILE A 296 -27.97 -17.26 -38.80
C ILE A 296 -26.57 -17.47 -39.37
N GLY A 297 -25.93 -18.60 -39.02
CA GLY A 297 -24.56 -18.88 -39.45
C GLY A 297 -23.51 -17.89 -38.93
N GLY A 298 -23.79 -17.21 -37.82
CA GLY A 298 -22.87 -16.23 -37.19
C GLY A 298 -22.97 -14.80 -37.74
N ALA A 299 -23.85 -14.53 -38.71
CA ALA A 299 -24.09 -13.19 -39.25
C ALA A 299 -25.44 -12.64 -38.77
N PRO A 300 -25.55 -11.31 -38.50
CA PRO A 300 -26.83 -10.62 -38.34
C PRO A 300 -27.73 -10.90 -39.55
N SER A 301 -28.88 -11.54 -39.32
CA SER A 301 -29.80 -11.94 -40.39
C SER A 301 -31.11 -11.16 -40.35
N ASP A 302 -31.67 -10.93 -39.17
CA ASP A 302 -32.95 -10.23 -39.00
C ASP A 302 -33.06 -9.57 -37.62
N MET A 303 -34.03 -8.69 -37.42
CA MET A 303 -34.38 -8.17 -36.09
C MET A 303 -35.35 -9.12 -35.39
N ILE A 304 -35.26 -9.18 -34.07
CA ILE A 304 -36.26 -9.91 -33.26
C ILE A 304 -37.68 -9.36 -33.51
N LEU A 305 -37.82 -8.07 -33.79
CA LEU A 305 -39.09 -7.42 -34.09
C LEU A 305 -39.82 -8.00 -35.32
N GLU A 306 -39.11 -8.53 -36.33
CA GLU A 306 -39.77 -9.13 -37.50
C GLU A 306 -40.55 -10.38 -37.11
N GLN A 307 -39.95 -11.26 -36.31
CA GLN A 307 -40.61 -12.48 -35.85
C GLN A 307 -41.85 -12.16 -35.00
N MET A 308 -41.72 -11.14 -34.14
CA MET A 308 -42.82 -10.68 -33.29
C MET A 308 -43.95 -10.03 -34.10
N TRP A 309 -43.61 -9.24 -35.14
CA TRP A 309 -44.60 -8.66 -36.05
C TRP A 309 -45.39 -9.74 -36.80
N VAL A 310 -44.71 -10.77 -37.31
CA VAL A 310 -45.36 -11.91 -37.98
C VAL A 310 -46.33 -12.63 -37.05
N ALA A 311 -45.95 -12.84 -35.78
CA ALA A 311 -46.85 -13.46 -34.81
C ALA A 311 -48.04 -12.57 -34.47
N ALA A 312 -47.83 -11.26 -34.28
CA ALA A 312 -48.88 -10.31 -33.94
C ALA A 312 -49.98 -10.21 -35.02
N ARG A 313 -49.59 -10.16 -36.31
CA ARG A 313 -50.56 -10.04 -37.42
C ARG A 313 -51.45 -11.27 -37.60
N GLU A 314 -51.04 -12.44 -37.12
CA GLU A 314 -51.91 -13.63 -37.10
C GLU A 314 -53.02 -13.53 -36.05
N LYS A 315 -52.92 -12.57 -35.11
CA LYS A 315 -53.82 -12.44 -33.96
C LYS A 315 -54.67 -11.16 -33.95
N ALA A 316 -54.38 -10.21 -34.85
CA ALA A 316 -54.92 -8.83 -34.80
C ALA A 316 -55.64 -8.37 -36.09
N TYR A 317 -56.56 -9.17 -36.67
CA TYR A 317 -57.41 -8.79 -37.82
C TYR A 317 -56.70 -7.95 -38.91
N ILE A 318 -55.44 -8.26 -39.23
CA ILE A 318 -54.63 -7.44 -40.12
C ILE A 318 -53.74 -8.30 -41.00
N GLY A 319 -53.63 -7.91 -42.27
CA GLY A 319 -52.84 -8.67 -43.24
C GLY A 319 -53.44 -10.06 -43.50
N PRO A 320 -52.60 -11.08 -43.79
CA PRO A 320 -53.05 -12.33 -44.41
C PRO A 320 -54.18 -13.10 -43.70
N ILE A 321 -54.31 -12.95 -42.38
CA ILE A 321 -55.34 -13.62 -41.58
C ILE A 321 -56.77 -13.29 -42.04
N LEU A 322 -57.00 -12.09 -42.58
CA LEU A 322 -58.31 -11.63 -43.04
C LEU A 322 -58.88 -12.49 -44.17
N LYS A 323 -58.00 -12.97 -45.07
CA LYS A 323 -58.40 -13.90 -46.14
C LYS A 323 -58.94 -15.19 -45.53
N THR A 324 -58.21 -15.75 -44.57
CA THR A 324 -58.59 -16.99 -43.88
C THR A 324 -59.96 -16.84 -43.21
N LEU A 325 -60.16 -15.76 -42.47
CA LEU A 325 -61.43 -15.50 -41.76
C LEU A 325 -62.62 -15.35 -42.72
N ARG A 326 -62.44 -14.65 -43.85
CA ARG A 326 -63.46 -14.56 -44.91
C ARG A 326 -63.78 -15.92 -45.50
N ASP A 327 -62.74 -16.65 -45.92
CA ASP A 327 -62.90 -17.94 -46.60
C ASP A 327 -63.59 -18.97 -45.68
N GLU A 328 -63.28 -18.97 -44.38
CA GLU A 328 -63.97 -19.78 -43.37
C GLU A 328 -65.46 -19.45 -43.24
N LEU A 329 -65.82 -18.16 -43.22
CA LEU A 329 -67.22 -17.74 -43.19
C LEU A 329 -67.97 -18.21 -44.44
N PHE A 330 -67.38 -18.09 -45.62
CA PHE A 330 -68.00 -18.55 -46.87
C PHE A 330 -68.18 -20.07 -46.92
N ILE A 331 -67.20 -20.83 -46.44
CA ILE A 331 -67.27 -22.30 -46.36
C ILE A 331 -68.34 -22.76 -45.37
N SER A 332 -68.59 -22.00 -44.30
CA SER A 332 -69.56 -22.34 -43.25
C SER A 332 -71.03 -22.15 -43.66
N LEU A 333 -71.30 -21.67 -44.88
CA LEU A 333 -72.66 -21.55 -45.41
C LEU A 333 -73.19 -22.90 -45.90
N LEU A 334 -74.49 -23.12 -45.71
CA LEU A 334 -75.19 -24.23 -46.36
C LEU A 334 -75.18 -24.09 -47.90
N PRO A 335 -75.34 -25.20 -48.64
CA PRO A 335 -75.70 -25.14 -50.05
C PRO A 335 -76.96 -24.30 -50.30
N GLN A 336 -77.06 -23.66 -51.47
CA GLN A 336 -78.11 -22.69 -51.78
C GLN A 336 -79.54 -23.22 -51.59
N GLU A 337 -79.78 -24.51 -51.81
CA GLU A 337 -81.08 -25.16 -51.71
C GLU A 337 -81.68 -25.15 -50.29
N PHE A 338 -80.87 -24.88 -49.27
CA PHE A 338 -81.32 -24.80 -47.89
C PHE A 338 -81.78 -23.40 -47.48
N TYR A 339 -81.61 -22.39 -48.34
CA TYR A 339 -82.06 -21.01 -48.11
C TYR A 339 -83.31 -20.66 -48.92
N THR A 340 -84.02 -19.62 -48.49
CA THR A 340 -85.10 -19.06 -49.32
C THR A 340 -84.51 -18.39 -50.57
N PRO A 341 -85.12 -18.54 -51.76
CA PRO A 341 -84.61 -17.94 -53.00
C PRO A 341 -84.36 -16.43 -52.88
N ASP A 342 -85.26 -15.71 -52.23
CA ASP A 342 -85.18 -14.25 -52.06
C ASP A 342 -83.97 -13.84 -51.22
N SER A 343 -83.71 -14.50 -50.08
CA SER A 343 -82.56 -14.15 -49.24
C SER A 343 -81.23 -14.54 -49.89
N TRP A 344 -81.18 -15.65 -50.63
CA TRP A 344 -79.97 -16.08 -51.32
C TRP A 344 -79.59 -15.13 -52.48
N ALA A 345 -80.58 -14.64 -53.23
CA ALA A 345 -80.35 -13.66 -54.29
C ALA A 345 -79.72 -12.35 -53.77
N VAL A 346 -80.12 -11.91 -52.58
CA VAL A 346 -79.54 -10.72 -51.92
C VAL A 346 -78.07 -10.97 -51.55
N TRP A 347 -77.76 -12.11 -50.92
CA TRP A 347 -76.39 -12.50 -50.57
C TRP A 347 -75.47 -12.55 -51.79
N GLU A 348 -75.89 -13.23 -52.86
CA GLU A 348 -75.07 -13.39 -54.07
C GLU A 348 -74.78 -12.04 -54.74
N SER A 349 -75.69 -11.07 -54.64
CA SER A 349 -75.50 -9.71 -55.19
C SER A 349 -74.44 -8.88 -54.45
N GLN A 350 -74.12 -9.19 -53.19
CA GLN A 350 -73.20 -8.42 -52.35
C GLN A 350 -71.87 -9.15 -52.06
N LYS A 351 -71.86 -10.49 -52.15
CA LYS A 351 -70.73 -11.36 -51.79
C LYS A 351 -69.39 -10.96 -52.40
N GLN A 352 -69.35 -10.68 -53.71
CA GLN A 352 -68.09 -10.33 -54.38
C GLN A 352 -67.53 -9.00 -53.86
N SER A 353 -68.37 -7.98 -53.71
CA SER A 353 -67.95 -6.67 -53.20
C SER A 353 -67.40 -6.75 -51.78
N LEU A 354 -68.01 -7.58 -50.93
CA LEU A 354 -67.51 -7.82 -49.57
C LEU A 354 -66.18 -8.57 -49.56
N SER A 355 -66.01 -9.55 -50.45
CA SER A 355 -64.76 -10.29 -50.61
C SER A 355 -63.61 -9.41 -51.09
N ASP A 356 -63.88 -8.50 -52.04
CA ASP A 356 -62.90 -7.57 -52.59
C ASP A 356 -62.46 -6.56 -51.52
N THR A 357 -63.41 -6.06 -50.71
CA THR A 357 -63.11 -5.17 -49.57
C THR A 357 -62.12 -5.80 -48.58
N VAL A 358 -62.26 -7.09 -48.29
CA VAL A 358 -61.32 -7.83 -47.44
C VAL A 358 -59.93 -7.93 -48.08
N ASP A 359 -59.85 -8.21 -49.38
CA ASP A 359 -58.57 -8.32 -50.09
C ASP A 359 -57.84 -6.98 -50.19
N ASP A 360 -58.57 -5.88 -50.38
CA ASP A 360 -58.03 -4.52 -50.40
C ASP A 360 -57.43 -4.15 -49.04
N ILE A 361 -58.15 -4.40 -47.94
CA ILE A 361 -57.67 -4.13 -46.58
C ILE A 361 -56.46 -5.00 -46.22
N LYS A 362 -56.51 -6.30 -46.57
CA LYS A 362 -55.40 -7.24 -46.36
C LYS A 362 -54.10 -6.78 -47.02
N ASN A 363 -54.19 -6.25 -48.25
CA ASN A 363 -53.02 -5.83 -49.04
C ASN A 363 -52.62 -4.37 -48.77
N SER A 364 -53.41 -3.64 -48.00
CA SER A 364 -53.16 -2.24 -47.67
C SER A 364 -51.96 -2.08 -46.73
N ILE A 365 -51.14 -1.06 -47.02
CA ILE A 365 -50.05 -0.64 -46.13
C ILE A 365 -50.51 0.31 -45.02
N ASN A 366 -51.74 0.85 -45.12
CA ASN A 366 -52.28 1.87 -44.22
C ASN A 366 -53.46 1.40 -43.36
N SER A 367 -54.02 0.23 -43.66
CA SER A 367 -55.18 -0.28 -42.91
C SER A 367 -54.79 -0.76 -41.53
N THR A 368 -55.72 -0.54 -40.60
CA THR A 368 -55.66 -0.94 -39.20
C THR A 368 -56.29 -2.31 -38.98
N ASP A 369 -56.01 -2.89 -37.81
CA ASP A 369 -56.74 -4.04 -37.26
C ASP A 369 -58.26 -3.80 -37.16
N GLN A 370 -58.69 -2.58 -36.84
CA GLN A 370 -60.11 -2.22 -36.79
C GLN A 370 -60.78 -2.25 -38.18
N ASP A 371 -60.09 -1.79 -39.23
CA ASP A 371 -60.61 -1.85 -40.60
C ASP A 371 -60.85 -3.31 -41.02
N GLY A 372 -59.89 -4.18 -40.71
CA GLY A 372 -60.01 -5.62 -40.98
C GLY A 372 -61.12 -6.27 -40.18
N TYR A 373 -61.29 -5.90 -38.91
CA TYR A 373 -62.40 -6.38 -38.09
C TYR A 373 -63.75 -5.97 -38.69
N ASN A 374 -63.92 -4.69 -39.06
CA ASN A 374 -65.17 -4.18 -39.64
C ASN A 374 -65.53 -4.93 -40.93
N ALA A 375 -64.56 -5.15 -41.83
CA ALA A 375 -64.81 -5.88 -43.08
C ALA A 375 -65.29 -7.33 -42.85
N ILE A 376 -64.79 -8.00 -41.82
CA ILE A 376 -65.28 -9.33 -41.43
C ILE A 376 -66.68 -9.25 -40.80
N GLN A 377 -67.01 -8.20 -40.06
CA GLN A 377 -68.36 -8.00 -39.50
C GLN A 377 -69.40 -7.67 -40.57
N ASP A 378 -69.04 -6.94 -41.63
CA ASP A 378 -69.92 -6.66 -42.75
C ASP A 378 -70.33 -7.96 -43.46
N ILE A 379 -69.38 -8.90 -43.63
CA ILE A 379 -69.67 -10.24 -44.15
C ILE A 379 -70.63 -10.99 -43.23
N LYS A 380 -70.38 -11.01 -41.92
CA LYS A 380 -71.26 -11.68 -40.94
C LYS A 380 -72.67 -11.12 -40.96
N THR A 381 -72.79 -9.80 -41.03
CA THR A 381 -74.09 -9.10 -41.10
C THR A 381 -74.87 -9.50 -42.34
N ALA A 382 -74.21 -9.53 -43.51
CA ALA A 382 -74.83 -9.98 -44.75
C ALA A 382 -75.24 -11.47 -44.70
N ILE A 383 -74.45 -12.33 -44.04
CA ILE A 383 -74.81 -13.73 -43.82
C ILE A 383 -76.03 -13.86 -42.89
N ASP A 384 -76.14 -13.05 -41.83
CA ASP A 384 -77.24 -13.10 -40.87
C ASP A 384 -78.62 -12.75 -41.48
N GLU A 385 -78.64 -12.09 -42.64
CA GLU A 385 -79.85 -11.81 -43.41
C GLU A 385 -80.39 -13.05 -44.17
N LEU A 386 -79.58 -14.10 -44.32
CA LEU A 386 -80.00 -15.36 -44.95
C LEU A 386 -81.10 -16.05 -44.14
N LYS A 387 -82.14 -16.53 -44.84
CA LYS A 387 -83.27 -17.25 -44.23
C LYS A 387 -83.20 -18.73 -44.61
N ILE A 388 -83.06 -19.60 -43.61
CA ILE A 388 -82.97 -21.05 -43.77
C ILE A 388 -84.36 -21.66 -43.89
N ALA A 389 -84.62 -22.42 -44.96
CA ALA A 389 -85.87 -23.10 -45.25
C ALA A 389 -85.94 -24.51 -44.62
N SER A 390 -84.81 -25.21 -44.54
CA SER A 390 -84.67 -26.50 -43.85
C SER A 390 -83.22 -26.73 -43.43
N VAL A 391 -83.00 -27.40 -42.29
CA VAL A 391 -81.64 -27.69 -41.79
C VAL A 391 -81.27 -29.14 -42.13
N PRO A 392 -80.16 -29.39 -42.85
CA PRO A 392 -79.75 -30.76 -43.15
C PRO A 392 -79.27 -31.49 -41.89
N LYS A 393 -79.26 -32.83 -41.94
CA LYS A 393 -78.57 -33.63 -40.92
C LYS A 393 -77.08 -33.27 -40.86
N PRO A 394 -76.42 -33.40 -39.70
CA PRO A 394 -74.99 -33.11 -39.61
C PRO A 394 -74.14 -33.97 -40.55
N THR A 395 -72.96 -33.47 -40.89
CA THR A 395 -71.92 -34.21 -41.62
C THR A 395 -70.63 -34.21 -40.81
N ILE A 396 -69.82 -35.26 -40.92
CA ILE A 396 -68.53 -35.35 -40.21
C ILE A 396 -67.53 -34.39 -40.84
N LYS A 397 -66.84 -33.65 -39.97
CA LYS A 397 -65.58 -32.98 -40.28
C LYS A 397 -64.40 -33.87 -39.91
N GLU A 398 -64.39 -34.38 -38.69
CA GLU A 398 -63.30 -35.22 -38.17
C GLU A 398 -63.85 -36.25 -37.17
N THR A 399 -63.28 -37.44 -37.18
CA THR A 399 -63.57 -38.49 -36.19
C THR A 399 -62.25 -38.94 -35.56
N LYS A 400 -62.16 -38.84 -34.24
CA LYS A 400 -61.08 -39.38 -33.41
C LYS A 400 -61.64 -40.47 -32.49
N ASP A 401 -60.78 -41.01 -31.66
CA ASP A 401 -61.12 -42.00 -30.63
C ASP A 401 -61.98 -41.43 -29.50
N THR A 402 -61.71 -40.19 -29.07
CA THR A 402 -62.48 -39.54 -28.00
C THR A 402 -63.16 -38.24 -28.40
N MET A 403 -63.16 -37.94 -29.70
CA MET A 403 -63.73 -36.70 -30.21
C MET A 403 -64.40 -36.91 -31.56
N ILE A 404 -65.56 -36.30 -31.75
CA ILE A 404 -66.21 -36.15 -33.06
C ILE A 404 -66.43 -34.66 -33.30
N SER A 405 -65.99 -34.19 -34.47
CA SER A 405 -66.23 -32.84 -34.96
C SER A 405 -67.11 -32.91 -36.19
N LEU A 406 -68.22 -32.16 -36.17
CA LEU A 406 -69.13 -32.04 -37.30
C LEU A 406 -68.70 -30.86 -38.18
N ASN A 407 -69.10 -30.81 -39.45
CA ASN A 407 -68.85 -29.61 -40.25
C ASN A 407 -69.66 -28.43 -39.67
N PRO A 408 -69.01 -27.33 -39.27
CA PRO A 408 -69.71 -26.21 -38.70
C PRO A 408 -70.52 -25.50 -39.77
N ILE A 409 -71.76 -25.20 -39.44
CA ILE A 409 -72.63 -24.31 -40.18
C ILE A 409 -72.80 -23.03 -39.37
N TYR A 410 -72.62 -21.89 -40.03
CA TYR A 410 -72.76 -20.59 -39.40
C TYR A 410 -74.16 -20.45 -38.76
N ASN A 411 -74.20 -19.89 -37.56
CA ASN A 411 -75.44 -19.67 -36.80
C ASN A 411 -76.21 -20.96 -36.41
N CYS A 412 -75.55 -22.12 -36.37
CA CYS A 412 -76.13 -23.37 -35.85
C CYS A 412 -75.57 -23.76 -34.47
N GLU A 413 -76.40 -24.45 -33.69
CA GLU A 413 -76.02 -25.18 -32.48
C GLU A 413 -76.22 -26.69 -32.69
N TYR A 414 -75.51 -27.51 -31.92
CA TYR A 414 -75.36 -28.96 -32.12
C TYR A 414 -75.73 -29.74 -30.87
N SER A 415 -76.15 -30.99 -31.05
CA SER A 415 -76.53 -31.87 -29.93
C SER A 415 -76.18 -33.33 -30.21
N ILE A 416 -75.74 -34.06 -29.18
CA ILE A 416 -75.43 -35.51 -29.23
C ILE A 416 -76.61 -36.40 -28.77
N ASP A 417 -77.67 -35.80 -28.27
CA ASP A 417 -78.87 -36.50 -27.79
C ASP A 417 -80.18 -35.89 -28.34
N GLY A 418 -80.07 -34.76 -29.05
CA GLY A 418 -81.19 -34.01 -29.60
C GLY A 418 -81.99 -33.25 -28.54
N LEU A 419 -81.44 -33.09 -27.33
CA LEU A 419 -82.03 -32.42 -26.17
C LEU A 419 -81.12 -31.31 -25.63
N ASN A 420 -79.85 -31.61 -25.40
CA ASN A 420 -78.84 -30.69 -24.89
C ASN A 420 -78.07 -30.08 -26.05
N TRP A 421 -78.12 -28.76 -26.16
CA TRP A 421 -77.55 -28.03 -27.28
C TRP A 421 -76.30 -27.24 -26.86
N GLN A 422 -75.32 -27.20 -27.74
CA GLN A 422 -74.07 -26.46 -27.59
C GLN A 422 -73.74 -25.70 -28.88
N ASP A 423 -73.16 -24.50 -28.75
CA ASP A 423 -72.70 -23.73 -29.92
C ASP A 423 -71.54 -24.44 -30.66
N SER A 424 -70.74 -25.22 -29.94
CA SER A 424 -69.62 -25.95 -30.53
C SER A 424 -70.08 -27.16 -31.34
N ASN A 425 -69.55 -27.32 -32.55
CA ASN A 425 -69.70 -28.50 -33.39
C ASN A 425 -68.77 -29.67 -32.97
N ILE A 426 -68.03 -29.53 -31.88
CA ILE A 426 -67.04 -30.49 -31.40
C ILE A 426 -67.54 -31.15 -30.12
N PHE A 427 -67.59 -32.49 -30.14
CA PHE A 427 -67.96 -33.33 -29.01
C PHE A 427 -66.73 -34.07 -28.53
N ASN A 428 -66.20 -33.63 -27.39
CA ASN A 428 -65.03 -34.22 -26.74
C ASN A 428 -65.46 -35.25 -25.67
N ASN A 429 -64.48 -35.97 -25.11
CA ASN A 429 -64.67 -36.96 -24.03
C ASN A 429 -65.59 -38.14 -24.39
N LEU A 430 -65.59 -38.53 -25.67
CA LEU A 430 -66.28 -39.73 -26.12
C LEU A 430 -65.45 -40.98 -25.79
N PHE A 431 -66.10 -42.11 -25.57
CA PHE A 431 -65.42 -43.40 -25.48
C PHE A 431 -64.90 -43.87 -26.85
N PRO A 432 -63.68 -44.43 -26.94
CA PRO A 432 -63.14 -45.08 -28.13
C PRO A 432 -64.00 -46.26 -28.62
N ASN A 433 -64.02 -46.45 -29.94
CA ASN A 433 -64.73 -47.54 -30.62
C ASN A 433 -66.24 -47.63 -30.30
N LYS A 434 -66.92 -46.50 -30.04
CA LYS A 434 -68.34 -46.41 -29.65
C LYS A 434 -69.17 -45.53 -30.60
N GLU A 435 -70.43 -45.90 -30.83
CA GLU A 435 -71.38 -45.16 -31.67
C GLU A 435 -72.13 -44.05 -30.90
N TYR A 436 -72.36 -42.90 -31.55
CA TYR A 436 -73.11 -41.74 -31.07
C TYR A 436 -74.03 -41.19 -32.17
N THR A 437 -75.09 -40.47 -31.82
CA THR A 437 -76.03 -39.84 -32.77
C THR A 437 -76.01 -38.32 -32.61
N PHE A 438 -75.89 -37.55 -33.69
CA PHE A 438 -75.79 -36.09 -33.63
C PHE A 438 -76.92 -35.39 -34.37
N TYR A 439 -77.26 -34.18 -33.92
CA TYR A 439 -78.28 -33.29 -34.46
C TYR A 439 -77.74 -31.86 -34.57
N GLN A 440 -78.34 -31.04 -35.42
CA GLN A 440 -78.05 -29.61 -35.54
C GLN A 440 -79.34 -28.80 -35.77
N ARG A 441 -79.32 -27.51 -35.41
CA ARG A 441 -80.40 -26.55 -35.71
C ARG A 441 -79.87 -25.12 -35.76
N VAL A 442 -80.60 -24.21 -36.40
CA VAL A 442 -80.30 -22.76 -36.34
C VAL A 442 -80.54 -22.28 -34.91
N LYS A 443 -79.53 -21.62 -34.32
CA LYS A 443 -79.61 -21.13 -32.94
C LYS A 443 -80.65 -20.01 -32.81
N ALA A 444 -81.22 -19.87 -31.62
CA ALA A 444 -82.08 -18.74 -31.31
C ALA A 444 -81.25 -17.44 -31.28
N THR A 445 -81.84 -16.34 -31.74
CA THR A 445 -81.33 -14.98 -31.50
C THR A 445 -82.22 -14.28 -30.47
N GLN A 446 -81.85 -13.07 -30.04
CA GLN A 446 -82.72 -12.26 -29.16
C GLN A 446 -84.12 -12.01 -29.77
N THR A 447 -84.25 -12.09 -31.09
CA THR A 447 -85.46 -11.73 -31.84
C THR A 447 -86.09 -12.91 -32.60
N LYS A 448 -85.45 -14.09 -32.63
CA LYS A 448 -85.95 -15.29 -33.34
C LYS A 448 -85.73 -16.57 -32.53
N PRO A 449 -86.72 -17.46 -32.38
CA PRO A 449 -86.53 -18.76 -31.74
C PRO A 449 -85.64 -19.68 -32.59
N ALA A 450 -85.05 -20.70 -31.97
CA ALA A 450 -84.28 -21.72 -32.66
C ALA A 450 -85.16 -22.50 -33.67
N SER A 451 -84.56 -22.98 -34.76
CA SER A 451 -85.28 -23.78 -35.74
C SER A 451 -85.64 -25.17 -35.19
N VAL A 452 -86.45 -25.92 -35.94
CA VAL A 452 -86.59 -27.36 -35.70
C VAL A 452 -85.23 -28.06 -35.87
N LYS A 453 -85.02 -29.15 -35.11
CA LYS A 453 -83.82 -29.99 -35.24
C LYS A 453 -83.82 -30.77 -36.55
N SER A 454 -82.63 -31.00 -37.10
CA SER A 454 -82.43 -31.87 -38.25
C SER A 454 -82.67 -33.36 -37.93
N GLU A 455 -82.60 -34.23 -38.94
CA GLU A 455 -82.54 -35.68 -38.74
C GLU A 455 -81.23 -36.09 -38.02
N GLY A 456 -81.30 -37.19 -37.26
CA GLY A 456 -80.15 -37.71 -36.51
C GLY A 456 -79.09 -38.35 -37.39
N PHE A 457 -77.82 -38.17 -37.04
CA PHE A 457 -76.67 -38.69 -37.78
C PHE A 457 -75.77 -39.56 -36.90
N ILE A 458 -75.64 -40.86 -37.24
CA ILE A 458 -74.89 -41.84 -36.43
C ILE A 458 -73.42 -41.90 -36.87
N VAL A 459 -72.50 -41.84 -35.91
CA VAL A 459 -71.04 -41.88 -36.13
C VAL A 459 -70.37 -42.71 -35.05
N LYS A 460 -69.36 -43.51 -35.44
CA LYS A 460 -68.57 -44.33 -34.52
C LYS A 460 -67.18 -43.71 -34.31
N THR A 461 -66.72 -43.59 -33.06
CA THR A 461 -65.35 -43.16 -32.74
C THR A 461 -64.33 -44.23 -33.13
N LEU A 462 -63.08 -43.81 -33.34
CA LEU A 462 -61.97 -44.71 -33.67
C LEU A 462 -61.47 -45.48 -32.42
N LYS A 463 -60.64 -46.52 -32.61
CA LYS A 463 -59.80 -47.02 -31.53
C LYS A 463 -58.73 -45.98 -31.19
N SER A 464 -58.33 -45.91 -29.93
CA SER A 464 -57.26 -45.04 -29.48
C SER A 464 -55.91 -45.44 -30.05
N THR A 465 -55.07 -44.45 -30.32
CA THR A 465 -53.65 -44.66 -30.51
C THR A 465 -52.97 -44.60 -29.15
N VAL A 466 -52.30 -45.68 -28.76
CA VAL A 466 -51.43 -45.68 -27.58
C VAL A 466 -50.05 -45.20 -27.97
N SER A 467 -49.48 -44.29 -27.19
CA SER A 467 -48.09 -43.88 -27.35
C SER A 467 -47.17 -45.09 -27.24
N ALA A 468 -46.08 -45.08 -28.01
CA ALA A 468 -45.07 -46.12 -27.91
C ALA A 468 -44.61 -46.30 -26.45
N PRO A 469 -44.35 -47.53 -25.99
CA PRO A 469 -43.70 -47.76 -24.70
C PRO A 469 -42.32 -47.09 -24.68
N ALA A 470 -41.70 -46.95 -23.50
CA ALA A 470 -40.31 -46.51 -23.42
C ALA A 470 -39.40 -47.44 -24.25
N ALA A 471 -38.30 -46.88 -24.77
CA ALA A 471 -37.33 -47.66 -25.52
C ALA A 471 -36.82 -48.85 -24.68
N PRO A 472 -36.57 -50.02 -25.30
CA PRO A 472 -36.24 -51.23 -24.55
C PRO A 472 -34.87 -51.08 -23.90
N VAL A 473 -34.82 -51.29 -22.59
CA VAL A 473 -33.58 -51.22 -21.80
C VAL A 473 -33.07 -52.63 -21.54
N ALA A 474 -31.77 -52.86 -21.70
CA ALA A 474 -31.15 -54.11 -21.30
C ALA A 474 -31.18 -54.25 -19.77
N GLU A 475 -31.86 -55.27 -19.27
CA GLU A 475 -31.77 -55.73 -17.87
C GLU A 475 -30.43 -56.47 -17.65
N SER A 476 -30.04 -57.31 -18.62
CA SER A 476 -28.73 -57.94 -18.65
C SER A 476 -28.28 -58.22 -20.07
N LYS A 477 -26.96 -58.35 -20.26
CA LYS A 477 -26.37 -58.76 -21.53
C LYS A 477 -25.11 -59.56 -21.30
N THR A 478 -24.88 -60.52 -22.16
CA THR A 478 -23.65 -61.30 -22.23
C THR A 478 -22.97 -61.04 -23.58
N ASP A 479 -21.95 -61.82 -23.90
CA ASP A 479 -21.36 -61.84 -25.24
C ASP A 479 -22.28 -62.50 -26.28
N THR A 480 -23.26 -63.31 -25.85
CA THR A 480 -24.14 -64.09 -26.74
C THR A 480 -25.64 -63.95 -26.47
N SER A 481 -26.06 -63.08 -25.55
CA SER A 481 -27.47 -62.85 -25.23
C SER A 481 -27.76 -61.44 -24.70
N VAL A 482 -29.01 -61.00 -24.86
CA VAL A 482 -29.56 -59.77 -24.27
C VAL A 482 -30.92 -60.09 -23.67
N THR A 483 -31.12 -59.69 -22.41
CA THR A 483 -32.43 -59.69 -21.74
C THR A 483 -32.88 -58.25 -21.56
N LEU A 484 -34.03 -57.90 -22.11
CA LEU A 484 -34.63 -56.57 -21.99
C LEU A 484 -35.49 -56.48 -20.73
N SER A 485 -35.78 -55.29 -20.21
CA SER A 485 -36.73 -55.14 -19.10
C SER A 485 -38.16 -55.48 -19.55
N GLY A 486 -38.82 -56.37 -18.80
CA GLY A 486 -40.21 -56.77 -19.04
C GLY A 486 -41.20 -55.61 -18.86
N VAL A 487 -42.13 -55.42 -19.80
CA VAL A 487 -43.22 -54.44 -19.73
C VAL A 487 -44.53 -55.16 -20.03
N THR A 488 -45.49 -55.06 -19.10
CA THR A 488 -46.78 -55.75 -19.23
C THR A 488 -47.57 -55.23 -20.43
N GLY A 489 -48.12 -56.14 -21.22
CA GLY A 489 -48.89 -55.80 -22.44
C GLY A 489 -48.02 -55.41 -23.65
N CYS A 490 -46.71 -55.65 -23.58
CA CYS A 490 -45.79 -55.43 -24.69
C CYS A 490 -45.29 -56.73 -25.33
N GLU A 491 -44.89 -56.61 -26.59
CA GLU A 491 -44.13 -57.60 -27.33
C GLU A 491 -42.80 -57.00 -27.81
N TYR A 492 -41.83 -57.85 -28.10
CA TYR A 492 -40.44 -57.52 -28.38
C TYR A 492 -39.99 -58.05 -29.74
N SER A 493 -39.01 -57.39 -30.36
CA SER A 493 -38.44 -57.81 -31.63
C SER A 493 -36.97 -57.40 -31.73
N MET A 494 -36.19 -58.11 -32.56
CA MET A 494 -34.80 -57.75 -32.89
C MET A 494 -34.61 -57.33 -34.37
N ASP A 495 -35.68 -57.38 -35.17
CA ASP A 495 -35.69 -57.05 -36.60
C ASP A 495 -36.80 -56.05 -36.98
N GLY A 496 -37.66 -55.70 -36.03
CA GLY A 496 -38.82 -54.82 -36.22
C GLY A 496 -40.02 -55.49 -36.92
N ASN A 497 -39.89 -56.76 -37.32
CA ASN A 497 -40.87 -57.46 -38.14
C ASN A 497 -41.43 -58.71 -37.45
N THR A 498 -40.57 -59.49 -36.80
CA THR A 498 -40.91 -60.70 -36.07
C THR A 498 -41.01 -60.36 -34.59
N TRP A 499 -42.21 -60.49 -34.03
CA TRP A 499 -42.53 -60.11 -32.65
C TRP A 499 -42.75 -61.32 -31.75
N GLN A 500 -42.27 -61.24 -30.52
CA GLN A 500 -42.36 -62.28 -29.50
C GLN A 500 -42.76 -61.69 -28.14
N GLU A 501 -43.46 -62.45 -27.31
CA GLU A 501 -43.81 -62.03 -25.95
C GLU A 501 -42.59 -62.05 -25.01
N SER A 502 -41.60 -62.93 -25.28
CA SER A 502 -40.38 -63.05 -24.49
C SER A 502 -39.46 -61.85 -24.69
N ASN A 503 -38.95 -61.29 -23.60
CA ASN A 503 -37.95 -60.21 -23.55
C ASN A 503 -36.49 -60.71 -23.65
N ILE A 504 -36.27 -62.00 -23.90
CA ILE A 504 -34.94 -62.64 -23.91
C ILE A 504 -34.53 -63.01 -25.35
N PHE A 505 -33.31 -62.61 -25.74
CA PHE A 505 -32.70 -62.89 -27.03
C PHE A 505 -31.36 -63.63 -26.84
N ASN A 506 -31.22 -64.81 -27.43
CA ASN A 506 -30.03 -65.67 -27.33
C ASN A 506 -29.38 -65.91 -28.70
N GLY A 507 -28.13 -66.40 -28.71
CA GLY A 507 -27.41 -66.75 -29.94
C GLY A 507 -26.85 -65.53 -30.69
N LEU A 508 -26.58 -64.45 -29.97
CA LEU A 508 -26.02 -63.22 -30.51
C LEU A 508 -24.50 -63.33 -30.66
N THR A 509 -23.92 -62.47 -31.50
CA THR A 509 -22.46 -62.40 -31.71
C THR A 509 -21.84 -61.37 -30.75
N PRO A 510 -20.64 -61.62 -30.18
CA PRO A 510 -19.93 -60.66 -29.33
C PRO A 510 -19.64 -59.33 -30.04
N VAL A 511 -19.57 -58.23 -29.28
CA VAL A 511 -19.23 -56.87 -29.76
C VAL A 511 -20.07 -56.40 -30.96
N THR A 512 -21.29 -56.91 -31.09
CA THR A 512 -22.18 -56.61 -32.23
C THR A 512 -23.35 -55.75 -31.74
N ASP A 513 -23.64 -54.69 -32.48
CA ASP A 513 -24.79 -53.82 -32.23
C ASP A 513 -26.07 -54.49 -32.76
N TYR A 514 -27.00 -54.80 -31.87
CA TYR A 514 -28.34 -55.28 -32.23
C TYR A 514 -29.39 -54.22 -31.92
N THR A 515 -30.35 -54.06 -32.83
CA THR A 515 -31.49 -53.19 -32.61
C THR A 515 -32.64 -53.98 -32.02
N PHE A 516 -33.08 -53.59 -30.83
CA PHE A 516 -34.23 -54.18 -30.16
C PHE A 516 -35.41 -53.22 -30.20
N TYR A 517 -36.60 -53.78 -30.37
CA TYR A 517 -37.86 -53.07 -30.45
C TYR A 517 -38.82 -53.55 -29.37
N ILE A 518 -39.68 -52.66 -28.90
CA ILE A 518 -40.78 -52.94 -27.98
C ILE A 518 -42.02 -52.15 -28.40
N ARG A 519 -43.20 -52.75 -28.36
CA ARG A 519 -44.48 -52.07 -28.62
C ARG A 519 -45.59 -52.65 -27.76
N TYR A 520 -46.64 -51.87 -27.48
CA TYR A 520 -47.87 -52.39 -26.88
C TYR A 520 -48.67 -53.19 -27.92
N THR A 521 -49.22 -54.33 -27.49
CA THR A 521 -50.08 -55.17 -28.32
C THR A 521 -51.45 -54.52 -28.56
N GLU A 522 -52.15 -54.93 -29.61
CA GLU A 522 -53.50 -54.43 -29.91
C GLU A 522 -54.51 -54.84 -28.81
N THR A 523 -55.48 -53.97 -28.54
CA THR A 523 -56.63 -54.27 -27.66
C THR A 523 -57.96 -53.96 -28.35
N GLU A 524 -59.09 -54.24 -27.68
CA GLU A 524 -60.43 -53.92 -28.21
C GLU A 524 -60.65 -52.42 -28.45
N THR A 525 -60.02 -51.57 -27.64
CA THR A 525 -60.18 -50.11 -27.66
C THR A 525 -58.96 -49.35 -28.18
N ALA A 526 -57.80 -50.00 -28.40
CA ALA A 526 -56.58 -49.34 -28.87
C ALA A 526 -55.86 -50.16 -29.95
N PHE A 527 -55.28 -49.47 -30.94
CA PHE A 527 -54.40 -50.08 -31.94
C PHE A 527 -53.07 -50.52 -31.33
N VAL A 528 -52.30 -51.35 -32.04
CA VAL A 528 -50.86 -51.55 -31.73
C VAL A 528 -50.17 -50.19 -31.63
N SER A 529 -49.28 -50.01 -30.65
CA SER A 529 -48.50 -48.78 -30.58
C SER A 529 -47.44 -48.74 -31.68
N ALA A 530 -46.94 -47.55 -31.99
CA ALA A 530 -45.65 -47.45 -32.67
C ALA A 530 -44.57 -48.18 -31.83
N PRO A 531 -43.59 -48.83 -32.48
CA PRO A 531 -42.51 -49.47 -31.76
C PRO A 531 -41.48 -48.44 -31.30
N SER A 532 -40.99 -48.59 -30.08
CA SER A 532 -39.77 -47.92 -29.62
C SER A 532 -38.59 -48.83 -29.85
N MET A 533 -37.41 -48.25 -30.08
CA MET A 533 -36.19 -49.01 -30.36
C MET A 533 -34.99 -48.57 -29.54
N SER A 534 -34.05 -49.48 -29.34
CA SER A 534 -32.73 -49.19 -28.78
C SER A 534 -31.68 -50.10 -29.40
N VAL A 535 -30.47 -49.57 -29.55
CA VAL A 535 -29.32 -50.34 -29.99
C VAL A 535 -28.56 -50.80 -28.76
N ILE A 536 -28.40 -52.10 -28.60
CA ILE A 536 -27.67 -52.71 -27.49
C ILE A 536 -26.52 -53.53 -28.07
N LYS A 537 -25.29 -53.15 -27.71
CA LYS A 537 -24.08 -53.90 -28.04
C LYS A 537 -23.86 -55.05 -27.06
N THR A 538 -23.66 -56.26 -27.56
CA THR A 538 -23.19 -57.41 -26.77
C THR A 538 -21.79 -57.16 -26.21
N LEU A 539 -21.42 -57.87 -25.15
CA LEU A 539 -20.10 -57.71 -24.51
C LEU A 539 -18.99 -58.42 -25.29
N LYS A 540 -17.73 -58.14 -24.96
CA LYS A 540 -16.60 -58.99 -25.39
C LYS A 540 -16.70 -60.35 -24.69
N THR A 541 -16.23 -61.41 -25.36
CA THR A 541 -16.19 -62.74 -24.75
C THR A 541 -15.17 -62.75 -23.61
N LYS A 542 -15.56 -63.32 -22.46
CA LYS A 542 -14.64 -63.57 -21.35
C LYS A 542 -13.91 -64.89 -21.62
N VAL A 543 -12.58 -64.84 -21.69
CA VAL A 543 -11.71 -66.03 -21.80
C VAL A 543 -11.17 -66.42 -20.43
N ASN A 544 -11.00 -67.73 -20.21
CA ASN A 544 -10.42 -68.24 -18.96
C ASN A 544 -8.94 -67.87 -18.84
N ALA A 545 -8.47 -67.70 -17.59
CA ALA A 545 -7.06 -67.45 -17.32
C ALA A 545 -6.15 -68.54 -17.92
N PRO A 546 -4.97 -68.18 -18.44
CA PRO A 546 -3.96 -69.16 -18.83
C PRO A 546 -3.43 -69.94 -17.61
N ALA A 547 -2.78 -71.07 -17.87
CA ALA A 547 -2.10 -71.85 -16.83
C ALA A 547 -0.98 -71.03 -16.16
N THR A 548 -0.52 -71.46 -14.99
CA THR A 548 0.64 -70.87 -14.31
C THR A 548 1.84 -70.79 -15.26
N PRO A 549 2.51 -69.63 -15.39
CA PRO A 549 3.65 -69.49 -16.28
C PRO A 549 4.82 -70.35 -15.81
N VAL A 550 5.72 -70.67 -16.73
CA VAL A 550 6.95 -71.43 -16.44
C VAL A 550 8.15 -70.54 -16.76
N SER A 551 9.18 -70.55 -15.91
CA SER A 551 10.43 -69.83 -16.19
C SER A 551 11.26 -70.58 -17.23
N GLU A 552 11.69 -69.88 -18.27
CA GLU A 552 12.66 -70.36 -19.27
C GLU A 552 14.10 -70.17 -18.78
N SER A 553 14.42 -69.03 -18.15
CA SER A 553 15.74 -68.80 -17.55
C SER A 553 15.67 -67.88 -16.32
N ILE A 554 16.53 -68.14 -15.34
CA ILE A 554 16.67 -67.35 -14.11
C ILE A 554 18.14 -66.93 -13.99
N LYS A 555 18.38 -65.62 -13.88
CA LYS A 555 19.72 -65.02 -13.72
C LYS A 555 19.74 -64.10 -12.49
N GLU A 556 20.89 -63.48 -12.20
CA GLU A 556 21.03 -62.57 -11.06
C GLU A 556 20.08 -61.36 -11.13
N ASN A 557 19.93 -60.77 -12.33
CA ASN A 557 19.18 -59.53 -12.53
C ASN A 557 18.08 -59.66 -13.58
N SER A 558 17.72 -60.90 -13.97
CA SER A 558 16.67 -61.11 -14.96
C SER A 558 16.02 -62.48 -14.83
N VAL A 559 14.72 -62.54 -15.12
CA VAL A 559 13.94 -63.76 -15.31
C VAL A 559 13.27 -63.71 -16.67
N THR A 560 13.36 -64.80 -17.42
CA THR A 560 12.64 -64.98 -18.69
C THR A 560 11.56 -66.04 -18.48
N ILE A 561 10.32 -65.72 -18.84
CA ILE A 561 9.17 -66.62 -18.83
C ILE A 561 9.05 -67.29 -20.21
N THR A 562 8.71 -68.57 -20.27
CA THR A 562 8.43 -69.24 -21.55
C THR A 562 7.25 -68.53 -22.24
N PRO A 563 7.41 -68.02 -23.46
CA PRO A 563 6.37 -67.23 -24.10
C PRO A 563 5.14 -68.08 -24.44
N VAL A 564 3.95 -67.54 -24.15
CA VAL A 564 2.65 -68.12 -24.51
C VAL A 564 1.99 -67.21 -25.52
N ASP A 565 1.55 -67.78 -26.65
CA ASP A 565 0.96 -66.99 -27.75
C ASP A 565 -0.29 -66.24 -27.28
N GLY A 566 -0.38 -64.97 -27.66
CA GLY A 566 -1.46 -64.07 -27.24
C GLY A 566 -1.46 -63.67 -25.77
N CYS A 567 -0.44 -64.02 -24.96
CA CYS A 567 -0.33 -63.57 -23.56
C CYS A 567 0.56 -62.34 -23.38
N GLU A 568 0.21 -61.53 -22.39
CA GLU A 568 1.06 -60.50 -21.79
C GLU A 568 1.52 -60.94 -20.38
N TYR A 569 2.61 -60.35 -19.90
CA TYR A 569 3.37 -60.82 -18.73
C TYR A 569 3.41 -59.73 -17.67
N SER A 570 3.38 -60.12 -16.39
CA SER A 570 3.46 -59.19 -15.27
C SER A 570 4.31 -59.76 -14.12
N ILE A 571 5.00 -58.88 -13.38
CA ILE A 571 5.78 -59.21 -12.18
C ILE A 571 5.02 -58.94 -10.86
N ASP A 572 3.86 -58.32 -10.94
CA ASP A 572 3.05 -57.95 -9.78
C ASP A 572 1.56 -58.32 -9.94
N GLY A 573 1.17 -58.79 -11.14
CA GLY A 573 -0.21 -59.10 -11.50
C GLY A 573 -1.04 -57.86 -11.82
N ILE A 574 -0.42 -56.67 -11.87
CA ILE A 574 -1.07 -55.37 -12.03
C ILE A 574 -0.58 -54.67 -13.31
N VAL A 575 0.74 -54.54 -13.47
CA VAL A 575 1.37 -53.91 -14.63
C VAL A 575 1.77 -54.98 -15.63
N TRP A 576 1.23 -54.88 -16.84
CA TRP A 576 1.41 -55.87 -17.90
C TRP A 576 2.32 -55.35 -19.01
N GLN A 577 3.14 -56.23 -19.56
CA GLN A 577 4.06 -55.96 -20.66
C GLN A 577 3.99 -57.07 -21.72
N SER A 578 4.28 -56.72 -22.97
CA SER A 578 4.35 -57.70 -24.07
C SER A 578 5.61 -58.57 -24.03
N SER A 579 6.68 -58.08 -23.39
CA SER A 579 7.94 -58.81 -23.24
C SER A 579 7.82 -59.90 -22.16
N ASN A 580 8.24 -61.12 -22.50
CA ASN A 580 8.38 -62.24 -21.56
C ASN A 580 9.69 -62.18 -20.73
N ILE A 581 10.51 -61.14 -20.94
CA ILE A 581 11.79 -60.94 -20.26
C ILE A 581 11.66 -59.82 -19.25
N PHE A 582 11.96 -60.11 -17.99
CA PHE A 582 12.05 -59.17 -16.88
C PHE A 582 13.52 -58.94 -16.56
N VAL A 583 13.99 -57.70 -16.72
CA VAL A 583 15.38 -57.29 -16.46
C VAL A 583 15.42 -56.31 -15.28
N LYS A 584 16.62 -56.00 -14.78
CA LYS A 584 16.84 -55.11 -13.62
C LYS A 584 16.19 -55.61 -12.33
N LEU A 585 16.07 -56.93 -12.20
CA LEU A 585 15.65 -57.56 -10.96
C LEU A 585 16.80 -57.51 -9.95
N ASN A 586 16.47 -57.50 -8.67
CA ASN A 586 17.47 -57.57 -7.61
C ASN A 586 17.91 -59.03 -7.45
N PRO A 587 19.19 -59.31 -7.20
CA PRO A 587 19.64 -60.65 -6.90
C PRO A 587 19.07 -61.20 -5.58
N SER A 588 19.02 -62.52 -5.45
CA SER A 588 18.52 -63.23 -4.25
C SER A 588 17.14 -62.76 -3.78
N THR A 589 16.31 -62.26 -4.70
CA THR A 589 15.00 -61.69 -4.40
C THR A 589 13.92 -62.57 -5.01
N GLU A 590 12.93 -62.91 -4.21
CA GLU A 590 11.73 -63.61 -4.67
C GLU A 590 10.82 -62.66 -5.45
N TYR A 591 10.42 -63.09 -6.64
CA TYR A 591 9.46 -62.40 -7.50
C TYR A 591 8.34 -63.35 -7.90
N ASN A 592 7.16 -62.79 -8.08
CA ASN A 592 5.99 -63.50 -8.60
C ASN A 592 5.75 -63.07 -10.05
N PHE A 593 5.57 -64.02 -10.96
CA PHE A 593 5.28 -63.73 -12.36
C PHE A 593 3.92 -64.27 -12.74
N TYR A 594 3.19 -63.49 -13.54
CA TYR A 594 1.84 -63.79 -13.99
C TYR A 594 1.79 -63.67 -15.50
N ILE A 595 0.93 -64.46 -16.12
CA ILE A 595 0.54 -64.28 -17.51
C ILE A 595 -0.99 -64.14 -17.60
N ARG A 596 -1.47 -63.39 -18.58
CA ARG A 596 -2.88 -63.35 -18.95
C ARG A 596 -3.00 -63.25 -20.47
N TYR A 597 -4.09 -63.73 -21.05
CA TYR A 597 -4.38 -63.44 -22.44
C TYR A 597 -4.63 -61.95 -22.59
N GLN A 598 -3.91 -61.31 -23.52
CA GLN A 598 -4.07 -59.90 -23.79
C GLN A 598 -5.48 -59.62 -24.31
N GLU A 599 -5.99 -58.43 -24.04
CA GLU A 599 -7.27 -58.00 -24.60
C GLU A 599 -7.18 -57.94 -26.14
N THR A 600 -8.22 -58.41 -26.82
CA THR A 600 -8.38 -58.26 -28.27
C THR A 600 -9.62 -57.43 -28.59
N ASP A 601 -9.86 -57.15 -29.87
CA ASP A 601 -11.07 -56.46 -30.30
C ASP A 601 -12.36 -57.21 -29.90
N THR A 602 -12.31 -58.54 -29.73
CA THR A 602 -13.48 -59.39 -29.47
C THR A 602 -13.48 -60.10 -28.12
N THR A 603 -12.36 -60.13 -27.40
CA THR A 603 -12.24 -60.79 -26.08
C THR A 603 -11.68 -59.83 -25.04
N TYR A 604 -12.23 -59.86 -23.81
CA TYR A 604 -11.59 -59.17 -22.68
C TYR A 604 -10.23 -59.80 -22.37
N ALA A 605 -9.32 -59.05 -21.76
CA ALA A 605 -8.16 -59.65 -21.12
C ALA A 605 -8.63 -60.72 -20.12
N SER A 606 -7.95 -61.87 -20.09
CA SER A 606 -8.31 -62.92 -19.13
C SER A 606 -8.00 -62.47 -17.71
N ASP A 607 -8.59 -63.17 -16.72
CA ASP A 607 -8.06 -63.12 -15.37
C ASP A 607 -6.57 -63.57 -15.38
N SER A 608 -5.78 -63.09 -14.42
CA SER A 608 -4.37 -63.49 -14.28
C SER A 608 -4.25 -64.99 -14.00
N SER A 609 -3.20 -65.62 -14.50
CA SER A 609 -2.78 -66.96 -14.06
C SER A 609 -2.53 -66.97 -12.54
N ASN A 610 -2.41 -68.16 -11.95
CA ASN A 610 -1.73 -68.27 -10.65
C ASN A 610 -0.27 -67.79 -10.77
N ALA A 611 0.30 -67.31 -9.68
CA ALA A 611 1.68 -66.80 -9.64
C ALA A 611 2.71 -67.92 -9.86
N LEU A 612 3.72 -67.64 -10.69
CA LEU A 612 5.00 -68.34 -10.67
C LEU A 612 5.94 -67.62 -9.71
N THR A 613 6.29 -68.25 -8.59
CA THR A 613 7.26 -67.70 -7.64
C THR A 613 8.66 -68.18 -8.00
N VAL A 614 9.58 -67.23 -8.23
CA VAL A 614 10.98 -67.49 -8.58
C VAL A 614 11.89 -66.57 -7.77
N THR A 615 12.96 -67.13 -7.21
CA THR A 615 14.06 -66.35 -6.62
C THR A 615 15.16 -66.16 -7.66
N THR A 616 15.54 -64.91 -7.93
CA THR A 616 16.70 -64.60 -8.79
C THR A 616 17.99 -65.19 -8.22
N LEU A 617 18.95 -65.51 -9.09
CA LEU A 617 20.24 -66.03 -8.65
C LEU A 617 20.99 -65.01 -7.78
N LYS A 618 21.89 -65.48 -6.92
CA LYS A 618 22.74 -64.59 -6.13
C LYS A 618 23.62 -63.74 -7.04
N GLY A 619 23.67 -62.45 -6.76
CA GLY A 619 24.44 -61.47 -7.52
C GLY A 619 25.89 -61.52 -7.10
N THR A 620 26.79 -61.20 -8.04
CA THR A 620 28.16 -60.86 -7.67
C THR A 620 28.15 -59.57 -6.83
N ILE A 621 28.97 -59.55 -5.77
CA ILE A 621 29.21 -58.48 -4.76
C ILE A 621 28.42 -57.18 -5.00
N PRO A 622 27.55 -56.72 -4.07
CA PRO A 622 26.80 -55.49 -4.28
C PRO A 622 27.73 -54.27 -4.34
N GLY A 623 27.29 -53.20 -5.01
CA GLY A 623 28.00 -51.91 -5.01
C GLY A 623 28.08 -51.30 -3.61
N ALA A 624 28.94 -50.28 -3.44
CA ALA A 624 29.06 -49.55 -2.17
C ALA A 624 27.71 -48.97 -1.71
N PRO A 625 27.45 -48.88 -0.39
CA PRO A 625 26.23 -48.26 0.11
C PRO A 625 26.09 -46.81 -0.36
N ILE A 626 24.85 -46.36 -0.49
CA ILE A 626 24.53 -44.97 -0.86
C ILE A 626 23.92 -44.28 0.36
N LEU A 627 24.41 -43.08 0.69
CA LEU A 627 23.88 -42.27 1.78
C LEU A 627 22.45 -41.80 1.49
N GLU A 628 21.52 -42.00 2.43
CA GLU A 628 20.15 -41.46 2.37
C GLU A 628 20.02 -40.20 3.24
N SER A 629 20.49 -40.26 4.48
CA SER A 629 20.52 -39.12 5.40
C SER A 629 21.63 -39.25 6.45
N CYS A 630 22.06 -38.11 7.00
CA CYS A 630 23.12 -38.03 8.00
C CYS A 630 22.79 -36.90 8.97
N SER A 631 22.86 -37.19 10.27
CA SER A 631 22.72 -36.21 11.37
C SER A 631 23.99 -36.19 12.22
N ASP A 632 23.93 -35.58 13.40
CA ASP A 632 25.04 -35.60 14.36
C ASP A 632 25.23 -36.97 15.02
N THR A 633 24.16 -37.77 15.13
CA THR A 633 24.15 -39.03 15.89
C THR A 633 23.59 -40.21 15.09
N THR A 634 23.16 -39.99 13.85
CA THR A 634 22.58 -41.03 13.01
C THR A 634 23.06 -40.95 11.56
N VAL A 635 23.21 -42.12 10.92
CA VAL A 635 23.40 -42.27 9.47
C VAL A 635 22.38 -43.27 8.98
N THR A 636 21.63 -42.90 7.93
CA THR A 636 20.72 -43.82 7.24
C THR A 636 21.19 -44.03 5.81
N LEU A 637 21.27 -45.30 5.42
CA LEU A 637 21.65 -45.73 4.07
C LEU A 637 20.39 -45.98 3.22
N LYS A 638 20.53 -45.79 1.90
CA LYS A 638 19.49 -46.22 0.97
C LYS A 638 19.33 -47.73 1.05
N ASN A 639 18.08 -48.17 1.04
CA ASN A 639 17.77 -49.59 1.08
C ASN A 639 18.19 -50.26 -0.24
N THR A 640 19.17 -51.16 -0.17
CA THR A 640 19.46 -52.17 -1.20
C THR A 640 18.79 -53.48 -0.79
N LEU A 641 17.81 -53.94 -1.58
CA LEU A 641 17.03 -55.12 -1.25
C LEU A 641 17.92 -56.37 -1.16
N GLY A 642 17.65 -57.24 -0.18
CA GLY A 642 18.43 -58.46 0.07
C GLY A 642 19.80 -58.21 0.70
N CYS A 643 20.17 -56.95 0.98
CA CYS A 643 21.41 -56.62 1.66
C CYS A 643 21.22 -56.48 3.18
N GLU A 644 22.26 -56.87 3.91
CA GLU A 644 22.52 -56.45 5.28
C GLU A 644 23.67 -55.42 5.27
N TYR A 645 23.71 -54.58 6.29
CA TYR A 645 24.61 -53.43 6.39
C TYR A 645 25.54 -53.59 7.58
N SER A 646 26.74 -53.01 7.45
CA SER A 646 27.74 -53.05 8.51
C SER A 646 28.53 -51.75 8.55
N MET A 647 28.96 -51.32 9.73
CA MET A 647 29.82 -50.15 9.91
C MET A 647 31.32 -50.50 10.09
N ASP A 648 31.63 -51.78 10.24
CA ASP A 648 33.00 -52.30 10.39
C ASP A 648 33.34 -53.38 9.34
N GLY A 649 32.33 -53.87 8.62
CA GLY A 649 32.45 -54.96 7.64
C GLY A 649 32.47 -56.34 8.29
N GLU A 650 32.20 -56.46 9.58
CA GLU A 650 32.25 -57.70 10.37
C GLU A 650 30.91 -57.99 11.05
N HIS A 651 30.28 -56.98 11.67
CA HIS A 651 28.99 -57.08 12.33
C HIS A 651 27.89 -56.54 11.43
N TRP A 652 26.94 -57.41 11.08
CA TRP A 652 25.91 -57.12 10.10
C TRP A 652 24.54 -56.98 10.75
N GLN A 653 23.78 -56.00 10.27
CA GLN A 653 22.42 -55.72 10.70
C GLN A 653 21.50 -55.53 9.49
N GLU A 654 20.22 -55.91 9.63
CA GLU A 654 19.21 -55.64 8.60
C GLU A 654 18.82 -54.15 8.57
N SER A 655 18.92 -53.47 9.72
CA SER A 655 18.63 -52.04 9.81
C SER A 655 19.63 -51.25 8.96
N ARG A 656 19.10 -50.42 8.07
CA ARG A 656 19.88 -49.44 7.28
C ARG A 656 20.18 -48.15 8.05
N THR A 657 19.73 -48.04 9.30
CA THR A 657 19.94 -46.88 10.17
C THR A 657 20.91 -47.26 11.28
N PHE A 658 21.97 -46.47 11.39
CA PHE A 658 22.96 -46.52 12.47
C PHE A 658 22.71 -45.32 13.39
N THR A 659 22.59 -45.59 14.69
CA THR A 659 22.31 -44.59 15.73
C THR A 659 23.44 -44.56 16.75
N ASN A 660 23.40 -43.60 17.68
CA ASN A 660 24.42 -43.42 18.72
C ASN A 660 25.82 -43.14 18.15
N LEU A 661 25.87 -42.48 16.99
CA LEU A 661 27.12 -42.02 16.39
C LEU A 661 27.59 -40.74 17.07
N SER A 662 28.89 -40.47 16.99
CA SER A 662 29.51 -39.25 17.50
C SER A 662 29.46 -38.14 16.43
N PRO A 663 29.19 -36.89 16.79
CA PRO A 663 29.22 -35.75 15.85
C PRO A 663 30.59 -35.55 15.20
N ILE A 664 30.64 -35.03 13.97
CA ILE A 664 31.89 -34.70 13.23
C ILE A 664 32.88 -35.88 13.16
N THR A 665 32.37 -37.11 13.21
CA THR A 665 33.17 -38.34 13.17
C THR A 665 32.94 -39.05 11.85
N GLU A 666 34.02 -39.47 11.20
CA GLU A 666 33.95 -40.27 9.98
C GLU A 666 33.62 -41.72 10.33
N TYR A 667 32.60 -42.26 9.66
CA TYR A 667 32.20 -43.65 9.75
C TYR A 667 32.26 -44.28 8.37
N THR A 668 32.60 -45.57 8.35
CA THR A 668 32.65 -46.39 7.15
C THR A 668 31.45 -47.31 7.15
N PHE A 669 30.85 -47.56 5.99
CA PHE A 669 29.69 -48.42 5.85
C PHE A 669 29.87 -49.38 4.67
N TYR A 670 29.44 -50.61 4.86
CA TYR A 670 29.45 -51.69 3.88
C TYR A 670 28.04 -52.25 3.72
N GLN A 671 27.79 -52.86 2.57
CA GLN A 671 26.62 -53.71 2.36
C GLN A 671 27.06 -55.04 1.74
N ARG A 672 26.33 -56.12 2.02
CA ARG A 672 26.50 -57.42 1.36
C ARG A 672 25.16 -58.09 1.20
N TYR A 673 25.00 -58.96 0.21
CA TYR A 673 23.81 -59.81 0.13
C TYR A 673 23.83 -60.80 1.31
N LYS A 674 22.74 -60.81 2.08
CA LYS A 674 22.58 -61.64 3.29
C LYS A 674 22.69 -63.13 2.95
N GLU A 675 23.11 -63.93 3.92
CA GLU A 675 23.03 -65.39 3.86
C GLU A 675 21.57 -65.88 3.70
N THR A 676 21.40 -66.96 2.93
CA THR A 676 20.12 -67.67 2.74
C THR A 676 20.31 -69.15 3.07
N ASN A 677 19.21 -69.91 3.19
CA ASN A 677 19.27 -71.36 3.43
C ASN A 677 20.05 -72.14 2.35
N GLU A 678 20.19 -71.56 1.15
CA GLU A 678 20.78 -72.21 -0.03
C GLU A 678 22.19 -71.67 -0.37
N ALA A 679 22.67 -70.59 0.29
CA ALA A 679 23.98 -70.00 0.03
C ALA A 679 24.49 -69.09 1.16
N PRO A 680 25.82 -69.09 1.45
CA PRO A 680 26.43 -68.16 2.41
C PRO A 680 26.28 -66.70 1.94
N ALA A 681 26.51 -65.72 2.82
CA ALA A 681 26.48 -64.29 2.45
C ALA A 681 27.46 -63.95 1.30
N SER A 682 27.26 -62.85 0.56
CA SER A 682 28.26 -62.39 -0.42
C SER A 682 29.50 -61.81 0.27
N GLU A 683 30.58 -61.61 -0.48
CA GLU A 683 31.64 -60.70 -0.03
C GLU A 683 31.07 -59.29 0.22
N LYS A 684 31.73 -58.52 1.09
CA LYS A 684 31.36 -57.14 1.38
C LYS A 684 31.62 -56.23 0.17
N SER A 685 30.76 -55.23 -0.02
CA SER A 685 30.92 -54.19 -1.04
C SER A 685 32.19 -53.34 -0.82
N GLU A 686 32.50 -52.49 -1.79
CA GLU A 686 33.32 -51.31 -1.55
C GLU A 686 32.69 -50.42 -0.45
N ALA A 687 33.52 -49.62 0.23
CA ALA A 687 33.09 -48.86 1.40
C ALA A 687 32.45 -47.51 1.04
N LEU A 688 31.40 -47.11 1.77
CA LEU A 688 30.93 -45.73 1.85
C LEU A 688 31.56 -45.06 3.08
N ILE A 689 32.29 -43.97 2.91
CA ILE A 689 32.78 -43.14 4.02
C ILE A 689 31.93 -41.88 4.10
N THR A 690 31.34 -41.61 5.27
CA THR A 690 30.63 -40.36 5.51
C THR A 690 30.91 -39.83 6.91
N LYS A 691 30.74 -38.52 7.08
CA LYS A 691 30.99 -37.79 8.32
C LYS A 691 29.69 -37.29 8.89
N THR A 692 29.44 -37.56 10.17
CA THR A 692 28.29 -37.01 10.92
C THR A 692 28.38 -35.49 11.04
N GLN A 693 27.23 -34.84 11.22
CA GLN A 693 27.12 -33.38 11.30
C GLN A 693 27.49 -32.83 12.68
N LYS A 694 27.53 -31.50 12.83
CA LYS A 694 27.64 -30.86 14.16
C LYS A 694 26.32 -31.03 14.92
N SER A 695 26.40 -31.22 16.23
CA SER A 695 25.22 -31.24 17.09
C SER A 695 24.58 -29.86 17.19
N GLN A 696 23.25 -29.85 17.36
CA GLN A 696 22.51 -28.65 17.71
C GLN A 696 22.72 -28.32 19.20
N ASN A 697 23.03 -27.07 19.53
CA ASN A 697 23.15 -26.64 20.92
C ASN A 697 21.79 -26.20 21.46
N THR A 698 21.14 -27.07 22.22
CA THR A 698 19.82 -26.81 22.83
C THR A 698 19.90 -26.05 24.15
N ASN A 699 21.10 -25.86 24.71
CA ASN A 699 21.28 -25.09 25.93
C ASN A 699 21.28 -23.59 25.60
N ILE A 700 20.38 -22.84 26.23
CA ILE A 700 20.31 -21.38 26.07
C ILE A 700 20.85 -20.76 27.36
N PRO A 701 21.84 -19.84 27.30
CA PRO A 701 22.33 -19.17 28.50
C PRO A 701 21.27 -18.22 29.06
N THR A 702 21.32 -17.96 30.37
CA THR A 702 20.49 -16.95 31.01
C THR A 702 20.80 -15.55 30.47
N ALA A 703 19.92 -14.58 30.73
CA ALA A 703 20.16 -13.18 30.37
C ALA A 703 21.56 -12.72 30.81
N PRO A 704 22.26 -11.85 30.05
CA PRO A 704 23.49 -11.26 30.53
C PRO A 704 23.25 -10.50 31.84
N VAL A 705 24.26 -10.47 32.70
CA VAL A 705 24.24 -9.71 33.96
C VAL A 705 25.19 -8.52 33.82
N LEU A 706 24.76 -7.34 34.27
CA LEU A 706 25.58 -6.13 34.25
C LEU A 706 26.66 -6.23 35.34
N GLN A 707 27.94 -6.17 34.95
CA GLN A 707 29.05 -6.09 35.89
C GLN A 707 29.37 -4.62 36.24
N SER A 708 29.53 -3.77 35.22
CA SER A 708 29.81 -2.34 35.41
C SER A 708 29.43 -1.54 34.16
N LYS A 709 29.28 -0.22 34.33
CA LYS A 709 29.04 0.72 33.23
C LYS A 709 29.69 2.06 33.53
N ASN A 710 30.09 2.76 32.47
CA ASN A 710 30.43 4.18 32.52
C ASN A 710 29.66 4.93 31.41
N ASP A 711 30.14 6.10 31.02
CA ASP A 711 29.52 6.95 30.00
C ASP A 711 29.73 6.44 28.58
N ILE A 712 30.80 5.68 28.32
CA ILE A 712 31.15 5.18 26.99
C ILE A 712 31.33 3.65 26.92
N SER A 713 31.09 2.92 28.00
CA SER A 713 31.21 1.47 28.00
C SER A 713 30.27 0.75 28.97
N VAL A 714 29.97 -0.49 28.63
CA VAL A 714 29.24 -1.46 29.46
C VAL A 714 30.08 -2.73 29.51
N THR A 715 30.30 -3.25 30.72
CA THR A 715 30.92 -4.56 30.95
C THR A 715 29.89 -5.51 31.54
N LEU A 716 29.71 -6.65 30.89
CA LEU A 716 28.82 -7.73 31.34
C LEU A 716 29.62 -8.78 32.14
N GLU A 717 28.98 -9.55 33.01
CA GLU A 717 29.63 -10.69 33.64
C GLU A 717 30.02 -11.75 32.59
N GLN A 718 31.23 -12.29 32.72
CA GLN A 718 31.75 -13.26 31.77
C GLN A 718 31.16 -14.65 32.02
N VAL A 719 30.41 -15.15 31.05
CA VAL A 719 29.93 -16.53 30.94
C VAL A 719 30.89 -17.35 30.08
N GLN A 720 31.30 -18.52 30.60
CA GLN A 720 32.23 -19.41 29.90
C GLN A 720 31.60 -19.97 28.62
N ASN A 721 32.41 -20.08 27.56
CA ASN A 721 31.99 -20.56 26.24
C ASN A 721 30.86 -19.75 25.59
N CYS A 722 30.71 -18.48 25.97
CA CYS A 722 29.74 -17.58 25.36
C CYS A 722 30.39 -16.48 24.52
N GLU A 723 29.58 -15.94 23.62
CA GLU A 723 29.81 -14.69 22.91
C GLU A 723 28.63 -13.75 23.13
N TYR A 724 28.86 -12.45 22.96
CA TYR A 724 27.95 -11.37 23.36
C TYR A 724 27.57 -10.53 22.15
N SER A 725 26.40 -9.90 22.21
CA SER A 725 25.94 -9.01 21.16
C SER A 725 25.22 -7.79 21.72
N LEU A 726 25.45 -6.62 21.12
CA LEU A 726 24.77 -5.35 21.46
C LEU A 726 23.41 -5.16 20.75
N ASN A 727 23.05 -6.08 19.85
CA ASN A 727 21.85 -5.99 19.01
C ASN A 727 21.25 -7.36 18.64
N GLY A 728 21.88 -8.46 19.07
CA GLY A 728 21.44 -9.82 18.79
C GLY A 728 21.80 -10.34 17.39
N THR A 729 22.65 -9.62 16.63
CA THR A 729 23.08 -10.03 15.29
C THR A 729 24.61 -10.12 15.14
N ASN A 730 25.35 -9.16 15.68
CA ASN A 730 26.81 -9.16 15.65
C ASN A 730 27.37 -9.71 16.96
N TRP A 731 28.06 -10.84 16.91
CA TRP A 731 28.56 -11.54 18.08
C TRP A 731 30.06 -11.35 18.25
N VAL A 732 30.48 -11.04 19.48
CA VAL A 732 31.87 -10.81 19.85
C VAL A 732 32.23 -11.63 21.09
N LEU A 733 33.49 -12.07 21.18
CA LEU A 733 33.98 -12.81 22.36
C LEU A 733 34.13 -11.91 23.60
N SER A 734 34.29 -10.60 23.39
CA SER A 734 34.42 -9.63 24.48
C SER A 734 33.08 -9.41 25.18
N ASN A 735 33.08 -9.49 26.51
CA ASN A 735 31.98 -9.06 27.38
C ASN A 735 32.03 -7.55 27.69
N VAL A 736 33.01 -6.83 27.14
CA VAL A 736 33.19 -5.39 27.27
C VAL A 736 32.79 -4.71 25.96
N PHE A 737 31.83 -3.80 26.03
CA PHE A 737 31.37 -2.97 24.91
C PHE A 737 31.82 -1.53 25.14
N GLU A 738 32.75 -1.06 24.32
CA GLU A 738 33.34 0.29 24.38
C GLU A 738 32.77 1.20 23.29
N ASN A 739 33.11 2.50 23.35
CA ASN A 739 32.67 3.53 22.38
C ASN A 739 31.14 3.70 22.29
N LEU A 740 30.44 3.46 23.41
CA LEU A 740 29.02 3.73 23.56
C LEU A 740 28.77 5.24 23.75
N LEU A 741 27.54 5.69 23.50
CA LEU A 741 27.15 7.08 23.70
C LEU A 741 26.70 7.29 25.16
N PRO A 742 27.03 8.43 25.79
CA PRO A 742 26.55 8.78 27.13
C PRO A 742 25.02 8.90 27.20
N ASN A 743 24.45 8.49 28.34
CA ASN A 743 23.01 8.50 28.62
C ASN A 743 22.15 7.85 27.52
N LYS A 744 22.64 6.77 26.91
CA LYS A 744 21.94 6.01 25.86
C LYS A 744 21.68 4.57 26.31
N GLU A 745 20.48 4.08 26.02
CA GLU A 745 20.08 2.71 26.28
C GLU A 745 20.60 1.75 25.19
N TYR A 746 21.18 0.63 25.62
CA TYR A 746 21.67 -0.46 24.78
C TYR A 746 21.07 -1.80 25.24
N THR A 747 20.95 -2.75 24.32
CA THR A 747 20.36 -4.08 24.58
C THR A 747 21.39 -5.17 24.34
N PHE A 748 21.71 -5.96 25.36
CA PHE A 748 22.75 -6.97 25.30
C PHE A 748 22.16 -8.38 25.31
N TYR A 749 22.81 -9.26 24.56
CA TYR A 749 22.49 -10.69 24.45
C TYR A 749 23.75 -11.50 24.68
N VAL A 750 23.59 -12.73 25.17
CA VAL A 750 24.64 -13.74 25.27
C VAL A 750 24.16 -15.03 24.61
N ARG A 751 25.05 -15.77 23.96
CA ARG A 751 24.77 -17.14 23.46
C ARG A 751 26.00 -18.01 23.66
N TYR A 752 25.84 -19.32 23.75
CA TYR A 752 26.99 -20.22 23.70
C TYR A 752 27.58 -20.17 22.29
N LYS A 753 28.89 -19.90 22.21
CA LYS A 753 29.61 -19.82 20.94
C LYS A 753 29.66 -21.19 20.27
N GLU A 754 29.75 -21.19 18.95
CA GLU A 754 29.97 -22.40 18.17
C GLU A 754 31.28 -23.09 18.57
N THR A 755 31.27 -24.42 18.56
CA THR A 755 32.47 -25.27 18.76
C THR A 755 32.72 -26.11 17.50
N ASP A 756 33.82 -26.85 17.48
CA ASP A 756 34.14 -27.74 16.35
C ASP A 756 33.07 -28.83 16.14
N THR A 757 32.36 -29.22 17.20
CA THR A 757 31.38 -30.33 17.18
C THR A 757 29.93 -29.90 17.37
N THR A 758 29.66 -28.64 17.76
CA THR A 758 28.31 -28.16 18.09
C THR A 758 28.10 -26.74 17.54
N TYR A 759 26.95 -26.48 16.90
CA TYR A 759 26.55 -25.13 16.48
C TYR A 759 26.41 -24.16 17.67
N ALA A 760 26.43 -22.84 17.41
CA ALA A 760 26.11 -21.84 18.43
C ALA A 760 24.66 -22.03 18.94
N SER A 761 24.41 -21.70 20.21
CA SER A 761 23.05 -21.77 20.75
C SER A 761 22.16 -20.65 20.21
N GLU A 762 20.85 -20.78 20.47
CA GLU A 762 19.94 -19.64 20.42
C GLU A 762 20.39 -18.51 21.37
N LYS A 763 19.98 -17.28 21.06
CA LYS A 763 20.31 -16.08 21.88
C LYS A 763 19.53 -16.08 23.19
N SER A 764 20.15 -15.60 24.26
CA SER A 764 19.50 -15.39 25.56
C SER A 764 18.34 -14.39 25.45
N VAL A 765 17.53 -14.31 26.51
CA VAL A 765 16.72 -13.11 26.73
C VAL A 765 17.63 -11.87 26.90
N ALA A 766 17.11 -10.70 26.56
CA ALA A 766 17.86 -9.46 26.50
C ALA A 766 18.10 -8.81 27.88
N LEU A 767 19.23 -8.13 28.05
CA LEU A 767 19.50 -7.18 29.14
C LEU A 767 19.54 -5.75 28.58
N THR A 768 18.73 -4.83 29.10
CA THR A 768 18.81 -3.40 28.75
C THR A 768 19.66 -2.62 29.76
N VAL A 769 20.57 -1.78 29.28
CA VAL A 769 21.44 -0.95 30.12
C VAL A 769 21.59 0.44 29.52
N THR A 770 21.31 1.48 30.31
CA THR A 770 21.61 2.88 29.98
C THR A 770 22.99 3.26 30.52
N THR A 771 23.88 3.73 29.65
CA THR A 771 25.20 4.30 30.01
C THR A 771 25.05 5.54 30.90
N LEU A 772 26.11 5.90 31.63
CA LEU A 772 26.11 7.11 32.46
C LEU A 772 26.20 8.39 31.61
N ARG A 773 25.93 9.55 32.21
CA ARG A 773 26.32 10.84 31.61
C ARG A 773 27.83 11.03 31.78
N SER A 774 28.47 11.71 30.84
CA SER A 774 29.88 12.05 30.94
C SER A 774 30.12 13.09 32.04
N THR A 775 31.29 13.01 32.67
CA THR A 775 31.79 14.06 33.54
C THR A 775 32.57 15.08 32.71
N ILE A 776 32.27 16.36 32.87
CA ILE A 776 33.03 17.45 32.26
C ILE A 776 33.83 18.19 33.34
N THR A 777 35.01 18.70 32.97
CA THR A 777 35.88 19.45 33.89
C THR A 777 35.25 20.77 34.30
N ALA A 778 35.54 21.21 35.53
CA ALA A 778 35.08 22.50 36.03
C ALA A 778 35.57 23.66 35.12
N PRO A 779 34.76 24.71 34.93
CA PRO A 779 35.23 25.93 34.26
C PRO A 779 36.30 26.62 35.10
N ALA A 780 37.03 27.56 34.47
CA ALA A 780 37.92 28.46 35.19
C ALA A 780 37.16 29.28 36.26
N ALA A 781 37.88 29.82 37.24
CA ALA A 781 37.29 30.74 38.21
C ALA A 781 36.56 31.88 37.48
N PRO A 782 35.37 32.30 37.94
CA PRO A 782 34.63 33.36 37.28
C PRO A 782 35.43 34.67 37.27
N GLU A 783 35.22 35.50 36.25
CA GLU A 783 35.84 36.82 36.15
C GLU A 783 34.83 37.93 36.47
N ILE A 784 35.28 39.02 37.09
CA ILE A 784 34.43 40.18 37.36
C ILE A 784 34.21 41.00 36.10
N ALA A 785 32.95 41.39 35.88
CA ALA A 785 32.56 42.41 34.92
C ALA A 785 32.31 43.76 35.61
N ASN A 786 31.64 43.78 36.77
CA ASN A 786 31.37 45.00 37.54
C ASN A 786 31.14 44.69 39.03
N THR A 787 31.51 45.62 39.91
CA THR A 787 31.26 45.54 41.36
C THR A 787 30.80 46.89 41.89
N THR A 788 29.69 46.91 42.61
CA THR A 788 29.19 48.08 43.37
C THR A 788 29.14 47.75 44.86
N ASP A 789 28.54 48.63 45.67
CA ASP A 789 28.29 48.40 47.10
C ASP A 789 27.23 47.30 47.35
N LYS A 790 26.37 47.00 46.38
CA LYS A 790 25.26 46.03 46.51
C LYS A 790 25.16 45.00 45.39
N VAL A 791 25.98 45.10 44.35
CA VAL A 791 25.88 44.24 43.16
C VAL A 791 27.26 43.73 42.76
N ILE A 792 27.35 42.44 42.47
CA ILE A 792 28.49 41.83 41.77
C ILE A 792 27.97 41.24 40.47
N THR A 793 28.58 41.62 39.35
CA THR A 793 28.30 41.06 38.02
C THR A 793 29.55 40.35 37.51
N LEU A 794 29.42 39.07 37.19
CA LEU A 794 30.48 38.26 36.58
C LEU A 794 30.43 38.38 35.05
N LYS A 795 31.51 38.03 34.33
CA LYS A 795 31.45 37.79 32.88
C LYS A 795 30.71 36.48 32.62
N ALA A 796 29.70 36.52 31.75
CA ALA A 796 28.93 35.33 31.41
C ALA A 796 29.74 34.35 30.53
N VAL A 797 29.90 33.12 31.01
CA VAL A 797 30.41 31.97 30.27
C VAL A 797 29.22 31.10 29.83
N SER A 798 29.16 30.80 28.54
CA SER A 798 28.07 29.99 27.97
C SER A 798 28.00 28.61 28.64
N GLY A 799 26.79 28.17 28.98
CA GLY A 799 26.54 26.89 29.66
C GLY A 799 26.91 26.85 31.14
N CYS A 800 27.41 27.94 31.73
CA CYS A 800 27.71 28.00 33.16
C CYS A 800 26.54 28.56 33.99
N GLU A 801 26.41 28.03 35.20
CA GLU A 801 25.65 28.61 36.31
C GLU A 801 26.61 29.07 37.43
N TYR A 802 26.15 30.00 38.26
CA TYR A 802 26.97 30.73 39.23
C TYR A 802 26.43 30.60 40.65
N SER A 803 27.30 30.75 41.64
CA SER A 803 26.94 30.59 43.05
C SER A 803 27.77 31.50 43.97
N LEU A 804 27.19 31.95 45.09
CA LEU A 804 27.87 32.71 46.16
C LEU A 804 28.33 31.84 47.35
N ASP A 805 27.80 30.62 47.46
CA ASP A 805 28.03 29.70 48.58
C ASP A 805 28.66 28.37 48.11
N GLY A 806 28.69 28.14 46.79
CA GLY A 806 29.15 26.90 46.17
C GLY A 806 28.14 25.75 46.25
N THR A 807 26.90 26.01 46.67
CA THR A 807 25.84 25.02 46.86
C THR A 807 24.53 25.42 46.19
N THR A 808 24.19 26.69 46.19
CA THR A 808 22.99 27.27 45.57
C THR A 808 23.39 27.92 44.25
N TRP A 809 22.85 27.41 43.14
CA TRP A 809 23.25 27.80 41.79
C TRP A 809 22.16 28.58 41.06
N GLN A 810 22.56 29.58 40.29
CA GLN A 810 21.69 30.38 39.46
C GLN A 810 22.29 30.54 38.05
N ALA A 811 21.44 30.50 37.02
CA ALA A 811 21.90 30.76 35.65
C ALA A 811 22.35 32.21 35.42
N SER A 812 21.83 33.16 36.20
CA SER A 812 22.21 34.57 36.11
C SER A 812 23.62 34.80 36.68
N ASN A 813 24.45 35.54 35.94
CA ASN A 813 25.79 35.99 36.34
C ASN A 813 25.77 37.26 37.22
N VAL A 814 24.59 37.71 37.67
CA VAL A 814 24.39 38.93 38.45
C VAL A 814 23.90 38.59 39.85
N PHE A 815 24.60 39.09 40.87
CA PHE A 815 24.24 38.97 42.28
C PHE A 815 23.89 40.34 42.84
N GLN A 816 22.67 40.50 43.34
CA GLN A 816 22.14 41.77 43.84
C GLN A 816 21.86 41.71 45.34
N ASN A 817 21.55 42.85 45.95
CA ASN A 817 21.24 42.99 47.38
C ASN A 817 22.37 42.54 48.32
N LEU A 818 23.62 42.73 47.90
CA LEU A 818 24.80 42.44 48.69
C LEU A 818 25.04 43.54 49.74
N LEU A 819 25.77 43.21 50.80
CA LEU A 819 26.16 44.17 51.84
C LEU A 819 27.39 44.97 51.40
N PRO A 820 27.46 46.29 51.65
CA PRO A 820 28.66 47.09 51.38
C PRO A 820 29.89 46.63 52.16
N ASN A 821 31.08 46.76 51.56
CA ASN A 821 32.37 46.35 52.12
C ASN A 821 32.42 44.90 52.67
N LYS A 822 31.71 43.97 52.03
CA LYS A 822 31.67 42.55 52.42
C LYS A 822 32.31 41.68 51.36
N GLU A 823 33.20 40.78 51.77
CA GLU A 823 33.79 39.76 50.90
C GLU A 823 32.77 38.64 50.59
N TYR A 824 32.62 38.33 49.31
CA TYR A 824 31.87 37.19 48.79
C TYR A 824 32.79 36.26 48.01
N THR A 825 32.53 34.96 48.01
CA THR A 825 33.25 33.98 47.18
C THR A 825 32.33 33.47 46.09
N LEU A 826 32.69 33.69 44.82
CA LEU A 826 31.87 33.33 43.68
C LEU A 826 32.42 32.10 42.96
N TYR A 827 31.52 31.22 42.54
CA TYR A 827 31.83 29.99 41.82
C TYR A 827 31.09 29.95 40.48
N ALA A 828 31.66 29.26 39.50
CA ALA A 828 30.99 28.87 38.27
C ALA A 828 31.04 27.34 38.13
N ARG A 829 30.03 26.74 37.50
CA ARG A 829 30.09 25.36 37.02
C ARG A 829 29.32 25.24 35.72
N TYR A 830 29.68 24.31 34.85
CA TYR A 830 28.84 23.98 33.72
C TYR A 830 27.57 23.30 34.21
N ALA A 831 26.42 23.77 33.73
CA ALA A 831 25.13 23.19 34.05
C ALA A 831 25.01 21.76 33.49
N GLN A 832 24.19 20.94 34.14
CA GLN A 832 23.88 19.60 33.64
C GLN A 832 23.20 19.68 32.27
N THR A 833 23.57 18.77 31.37
CA THR A 833 22.89 18.58 30.07
C THR A 833 22.31 17.16 29.98
N ASP A 834 21.70 16.82 28.84
CA ASP A 834 21.20 15.46 28.61
C ASP A 834 22.32 14.42 28.62
N THR A 835 23.55 14.78 28.21
CA THR A 835 24.68 13.84 28.07
C THR A 835 25.80 14.07 29.07
N THR A 836 25.79 15.16 29.84
CA THR A 836 26.83 15.48 30.83
C THR A 836 26.24 15.78 32.21
N TYR A 837 26.87 15.31 33.28
CA TYR A 837 26.60 15.82 34.62
C TYR A 837 26.98 17.30 34.74
N ALA A 838 26.41 18.02 35.72
CA ALA A 838 26.95 19.33 36.08
C ALA A 838 28.43 19.17 36.47
N SER A 839 29.29 20.09 36.04
CA SER A 839 30.71 20.01 36.41
C SER A 839 30.90 20.22 37.91
N GLU A 840 32.08 19.86 38.41
CA GLU A 840 32.56 20.38 39.68
C GLU A 840 32.56 21.91 39.68
N LYS A 841 32.49 22.52 40.88
CA LYS A 841 32.61 23.97 41.01
C LYS A 841 34.01 24.45 40.66
N SER A 842 34.12 25.60 40.00
CA SER A 842 35.38 26.28 39.73
C SER A 842 36.14 26.59 41.03
N ALA A 843 37.40 27.03 40.92
CA ALA A 843 38.03 27.74 42.01
C ALA A 843 37.20 28.99 42.39
N GLY A 844 37.15 29.32 43.68
CA GLY A 844 36.37 30.43 44.21
C GLY A 844 37.03 31.78 43.95
N LEU A 845 36.29 32.73 43.39
CA LEU A 845 36.71 34.11 43.20
C LEU A 845 36.27 34.95 44.41
N LYS A 846 37.20 35.46 45.21
CA LYS A 846 36.90 36.35 46.34
C LYS A 846 36.82 37.80 45.89
N ILE A 847 35.69 38.46 46.15
CA ILE A 847 35.46 39.86 45.81
C ILE A 847 34.75 40.58 46.94
N THR A 848 35.28 41.75 47.30
CA THR A 848 34.67 42.65 48.28
C THR A 848 33.86 43.71 47.55
N THR A 849 32.59 43.87 47.93
CA THR A 849 31.75 44.98 47.47
C THR A 849 32.33 46.33 47.91
N LEU A 850 32.00 47.40 47.20
CA LEU A 850 32.49 48.74 47.56
C LEU A 850 31.84 49.26 48.86
N LYS A 851 32.47 50.24 49.53
CA LYS A 851 31.79 51.04 50.56
C LYS A 851 30.72 51.89 49.89
N SER A 852 29.61 52.13 50.58
CA SER A 852 28.58 53.04 50.08
C SER A 852 29.06 54.49 50.13
N THR A 853 28.57 55.31 49.21
CA THR A 853 28.76 56.76 49.25
C THR A 853 27.61 57.41 50.03
N ILE A 854 27.91 58.43 50.82
CA ILE A 854 26.95 59.23 51.58
C ILE A 854 27.05 60.70 51.19
N ASN A 855 25.94 61.43 51.30
CA ASN A 855 25.88 62.86 50.97
C ASN A 855 26.59 63.71 52.03
N ALA A 856 27.04 64.90 51.64
CA ALA A 856 27.67 65.86 52.55
C ALA A 856 26.69 66.32 53.66
N PRO A 857 27.19 66.62 54.87
CA PRO A 857 26.40 67.32 55.88
C PRO A 857 26.10 68.77 55.47
N GLU A 858 25.18 69.42 56.19
CA GLU A 858 24.90 70.85 56.04
C GLU A 858 26.13 71.73 56.35
N ALA A 859 26.11 73.00 55.95
CA ALA A 859 27.21 73.92 56.28
C ALA A 859 27.41 74.04 57.80
N PRO A 860 28.65 74.17 58.30
CA PRO A 860 28.85 74.34 59.73
C PRO A 860 28.30 75.69 60.19
N VAL A 861 28.04 75.82 61.49
CA VAL A 861 27.58 77.06 62.12
C VAL A 861 28.57 77.44 63.22
N ALA A 862 28.95 78.72 63.29
CA ALA A 862 29.80 79.21 64.38
C ALA A 862 29.03 79.22 65.70
N ASP A 863 29.60 78.61 66.74
CA ASP A 863 29.07 78.60 68.10
C ASP A 863 29.67 79.74 68.94
N LYS A 864 31.00 79.93 68.86
CA LYS A 864 31.70 81.02 69.53
C LYS A 864 32.88 81.54 68.70
N VAL A 865 33.02 82.86 68.62
CA VAL A 865 34.12 83.54 67.90
C VAL A 865 34.82 84.50 68.85
N THR A 866 36.14 84.35 69.00
CA THR A 866 36.99 85.22 69.81
C THR A 866 37.97 85.98 68.91
N ILE A 867 38.90 86.73 69.51
CA ILE A 867 39.98 87.39 68.76
C ILE A 867 40.98 86.40 68.13
N SER A 868 41.06 85.16 68.64
CA SER A 868 42.08 84.19 68.23
C SER A 868 41.58 82.74 68.11
N SER A 869 40.27 82.52 68.19
CA SER A 869 39.68 81.20 68.00
C SER A 869 38.26 81.25 67.46
N VAL A 870 37.88 80.18 66.75
CA VAL A 870 36.51 79.90 66.32
C VAL A 870 36.14 78.50 66.78
N MET A 871 34.99 78.38 67.44
CA MET A 871 34.36 77.12 67.82
C MET A 871 33.10 76.94 66.99
N LEU A 872 32.98 75.82 66.29
CA LEU A 872 31.82 75.45 65.48
C LEU A 872 30.84 74.60 66.30
N LYS A 873 29.55 74.60 65.94
CA LYS A 873 28.59 73.67 66.56
C LYS A 873 28.95 72.22 66.23
N ILE A 874 28.81 71.34 67.21
CA ILE A 874 29.09 69.91 67.03
C ILE A 874 27.99 69.25 66.19
N ILE A 875 28.38 68.42 65.22
CA ILE A 875 27.53 67.52 64.46
C ILE A 875 28.15 66.13 64.61
N GLU A 876 27.38 65.18 65.11
CA GLU A 876 27.89 63.84 65.39
C GLU A 876 28.46 63.18 64.14
N SER A 877 29.52 62.39 64.33
CA SER A 877 30.21 61.66 63.26
C SER A 877 30.77 62.55 62.14
N CYS A 878 31.01 63.84 62.42
CA CYS A 878 31.68 64.75 61.49
C CYS A 878 33.10 65.09 61.95
N GLU A 879 33.95 65.38 60.98
CA GLU A 879 35.23 66.05 61.16
C GLU A 879 35.19 67.45 60.55
N TYR A 880 36.04 68.34 61.05
CA TYR A 880 36.03 69.77 60.79
C TYR A 880 37.30 70.20 60.08
N SER A 881 37.22 71.21 59.22
CA SER A 881 38.37 71.73 58.48
C SER A 881 38.30 73.24 58.31
N ILE A 882 39.44 73.94 58.39
CA ILE A 882 39.57 75.40 58.16
C ILE A 882 40.05 75.75 56.75
N ASP A 883 40.44 74.76 55.96
CA ASP A 883 40.94 74.92 54.59
C ASP A 883 40.15 74.05 53.58
N GLY A 884 39.34 73.11 54.07
CA GLY A 884 38.59 72.14 53.29
C GLY A 884 39.43 70.95 52.81
N THR A 885 40.67 70.81 53.28
CA THR A 885 41.62 69.76 52.89
C THR A 885 42.23 69.02 54.09
N THR A 886 42.51 69.74 55.17
CA THR A 886 43.06 69.21 56.42
C THR A 886 41.94 69.08 57.43
N TRP A 887 41.67 67.86 57.89
CA TRP A 887 40.52 67.55 58.76
C TRP A 887 40.98 67.23 60.18
N GLN A 888 40.21 67.70 61.16
CA GLN A 888 40.41 67.46 62.58
C GLN A 888 39.09 67.04 63.24
N SER A 889 39.16 66.21 64.27
CA SER A 889 37.97 65.82 65.05
C SER A 889 37.45 66.93 65.97
N SER A 890 38.32 67.88 66.34
CA SER A 890 37.95 69.03 67.17
C SER A 890 37.15 70.05 66.38
N ASN A 891 36.03 70.51 66.93
CA ASN A 891 35.23 71.62 66.41
C ASN A 891 35.82 73.00 66.77
N VAL A 892 36.95 73.04 67.49
CA VAL A 892 37.63 74.27 67.95
C VAL A 892 38.91 74.50 67.15
N PHE A 893 39.03 75.72 66.61
CA PHE A 893 40.21 76.21 65.91
C PHE A 893 40.82 77.35 66.71
N ASN A 894 42.04 77.15 67.23
CA ASN A 894 42.76 78.11 68.07
C ASN A 894 43.91 78.77 67.29
N ASN A 895 44.51 79.81 67.88
CA ASN A 895 45.66 80.54 67.34
C ASN A 895 45.39 81.23 65.98
N LEU A 896 44.14 81.64 65.76
CA LEU A 896 43.73 82.42 64.60
C LEU A 896 44.18 83.88 64.75
N LYS A 897 44.44 84.55 63.62
CA LYS A 897 44.84 85.96 63.61
C LYS A 897 43.60 86.84 63.81
N PRO A 898 43.66 87.88 64.66
CA PRO A 898 42.57 88.85 64.82
C PRO A 898 42.16 89.49 63.49
N SER A 899 40.89 89.93 63.40
CA SER A 899 40.31 90.59 62.21
C SER A 899 40.50 89.84 60.87
N THR A 900 40.73 88.52 60.89
CA THR A 900 40.96 87.71 59.68
C THR A 900 39.76 86.81 59.42
N GLU A 901 39.30 86.76 58.16
CA GLU A 901 38.24 85.83 57.72
C GLU A 901 38.83 84.43 57.48
N TYR A 902 38.19 83.42 58.07
CA TYR A 902 38.50 82.01 57.88
C TYR A 902 37.27 81.27 57.36
N LYS A 903 37.50 80.20 56.58
CA LYS A 903 36.43 79.39 55.97
C LYS A 903 36.41 77.99 56.59
N PHE A 904 35.27 77.59 57.12
CA PHE A 904 35.14 76.30 57.80
C PHE A 904 34.26 75.33 57.03
N TYR A 905 34.60 74.04 57.09
CA TYR A 905 33.90 72.94 56.43
C TYR A 905 33.69 71.79 57.43
N ILE A 906 32.64 71.02 57.20
CA ILE A 906 32.42 69.73 57.87
C ILE A 906 32.17 68.62 56.86
N ARG A 907 32.52 67.39 57.21
CA ARG A 907 32.12 66.19 56.45
C ARG A 907 31.87 65.04 57.41
N TYR A 908 31.00 64.10 57.04
CA TYR A 908 30.86 62.86 57.78
C TYR A 908 32.17 62.06 57.68
N THR A 909 32.63 61.55 58.81
CA THR A 909 33.82 60.73 58.90
C THR A 909 33.61 59.41 58.15
N GLU A 910 34.67 58.88 57.55
CA GLU A 910 34.65 57.55 56.96
C GLU A 910 34.30 56.49 58.01
N THR A 911 33.48 55.51 57.64
CA THR A 911 33.18 54.33 58.47
C THR A 911 33.68 53.06 57.79
N ASP A 912 33.53 51.91 58.44
CA ASP A 912 33.86 50.61 57.83
C ASP A 912 33.02 50.33 56.58
N THR A 913 31.80 50.87 56.46
CA THR A 913 30.89 50.56 55.34
C THR A 913 30.60 51.76 54.43
N THR A 914 31.04 52.97 54.77
CA THR A 914 30.80 54.19 54.00
C THR A 914 32.07 55.00 53.82
N TYR A 915 32.33 55.52 52.63
CA TYR A 915 33.38 56.52 52.42
C TYR A 915 33.09 57.80 53.20
N ALA A 916 34.12 58.61 53.52
CA ALA A 916 33.90 59.97 54.02
C ALA A 916 33.02 60.74 53.05
N SER A 917 32.07 61.53 53.55
CA SER A 917 31.22 62.32 52.67
C SER A 917 32.04 63.39 51.95
N PRO A 918 31.52 63.97 50.85
CA PRO A 918 32.04 65.25 50.35
C PRO A 918 32.00 66.32 51.46
N LYS A 919 32.84 67.36 51.33
CA LYS A 919 32.81 68.52 52.23
C LYS A 919 31.47 69.28 52.10
N SER A 920 30.98 69.80 53.22
CA SER A 920 29.83 70.71 53.25
C SER A 920 30.08 71.98 52.44
N ALA A 921 29.06 72.81 52.29
CA ALA A 921 29.26 74.21 51.92
C ALA A 921 30.12 74.94 52.98
N GLU A 922 30.82 76.00 52.57
CA GLU A 922 31.73 76.78 53.43
C GLU A 922 30.98 77.71 54.40
N LEU A 923 31.51 77.87 55.61
CA LEU A 923 31.13 78.92 56.55
C LEU A 923 32.27 79.94 56.65
N ALA A 924 32.06 81.18 56.21
CA ALA A 924 33.01 82.27 56.42
C ALA A 924 32.78 82.93 57.79
N VAL A 925 33.83 83.06 58.59
CA VAL A 925 33.80 83.70 59.92
C VAL A 925 35.03 84.58 60.11
N THR A 926 34.80 85.85 60.48
CA THR A 926 35.87 86.79 60.80
C THR A 926 36.07 86.86 62.31
N THR A 927 37.30 86.61 62.77
CA THR A 927 37.67 86.76 64.20
C THR A 927 37.56 88.22 64.65
N LYS A 928 37.33 88.45 65.94
CA LYS A 928 37.20 89.82 66.50
C LYS A 928 38.52 90.63 66.40
N SER A 929 38.42 91.96 66.48
CA SER A 929 39.56 92.88 66.33
C SER A 929 40.26 93.18 67.66
N LYS A 930 41.60 93.35 67.62
CA LYS A 930 42.34 93.99 68.72
C LYS A 930 42.01 95.49 68.78
N GLY A 931 42.09 96.08 69.96
CA GLY A 931 41.80 97.48 70.26
C GLY A 931 40.33 97.86 70.37
N ASP A 932 39.40 96.97 70.02
CA ASP A 932 37.96 97.14 70.28
C ASP A 932 37.63 96.64 71.68
N VAL A 933 38.01 97.43 72.67
CA VAL A 933 37.97 97.08 74.09
C VAL A 933 36.53 96.94 74.58
N ASP A 934 35.59 97.68 74.00
CA ASP A 934 34.18 97.59 74.39
C ASP A 934 33.34 96.62 73.56
N GLY A 935 33.93 96.02 72.53
CA GLY A 935 33.34 94.94 71.76
C GLY A 935 32.24 95.39 70.81
N ASN A 936 32.21 96.68 70.45
CA ASN A 936 31.20 97.25 69.55
C ASN A 936 31.56 97.10 68.05
N SER A 937 32.63 96.37 67.75
CA SER A 937 33.22 96.15 66.42
C SER A 937 33.91 97.37 65.80
N LYS A 938 34.14 98.44 66.57
CA LYS A 938 34.87 99.64 66.12
C LYS A 938 35.89 100.06 67.17
N ILE A 939 37.15 100.14 66.74
CA ILE A 939 38.22 100.71 67.57
C ILE A 939 38.05 102.23 67.61
N SER A 940 37.60 102.75 68.75
CA SER A 940 37.20 104.14 68.94
C SER A 940 37.91 104.79 70.12
N LEU A 941 37.70 106.11 70.28
CA LEU A 941 38.28 106.84 71.41
C LEU A 941 37.79 106.27 72.74
N THR A 942 36.57 105.72 72.78
CA THR A 942 36.01 105.05 73.95
C THR A 942 36.86 103.85 74.36
N ASP A 943 37.35 103.07 73.39
CA ASP A 943 38.19 101.90 73.63
C ASP A 943 39.56 102.29 74.17
N ALA A 944 40.18 103.30 73.54
CA ALA A 944 41.42 103.88 74.04
C ALA A 944 41.25 104.41 75.47
N MET A 945 40.16 105.13 75.74
CA MET A 945 39.87 105.66 77.08
C MET A 945 39.62 104.55 78.09
N LYS A 946 38.92 103.47 77.72
CA LYS A 946 38.72 102.31 78.60
C LYS A 946 40.05 101.61 78.93
N ALA A 947 40.93 101.44 77.94
CA ALA A 947 42.27 100.93 78.16
C ALA A 947 43.07 101.87 79.08
N PHE A 948 43.08 103.19 78.86
CA PHE A 948 43.76 104.13 79.76
C PHE A 948 43.19 104.14 81.17
N GLN A 949 41.87 104.09 81.31
CA GLN A 949 41.22 103.99 82.62
C GLN A 949 41.63 102.70 83.33
N HIS A 950 41.83 101.62 82.59
CA HIS A 950 42.32 100.36 83.15
C HIS A 950 43.76 100.49 83.65
N VAL A 951 44.64 101.01 82.81
CA VAL A 951 46.05 101.27 83.14
C VAL A 951 46.18 102.22 84.35
N ALA A 952 45.33 103.24 84.43
CA ALA A 952 45.30 104.18 85.55
C ALA A 952 44.62 103.61 86.82
N GLY A 953 44.17 102.35 86.81
CA GLY A 953 43.51 101.69 87.94
C GLY A 953 42.07 102.15 88.22
N LYS A 954 41.45 102.93 87.32
CA LYS A 954 40.08 103.43 87.46
C LYS A 954 39.02 102.42 87.03
N THR A 955 39.37 101.46 86.17
CA THR A 955 38.50 100.34 85.79
C THR A 955 39.29 99.03 85.67
N THR A 956 38.62 97.89 85.69
CA THR A 956 39.27 96.58 85.45
C THR A 956 38.67 95.95 84.20
N LEU A 957 39.47 95.80 83.14
CA LEU A 957 39.08 95.03 81.96
C LEU A 957 39.25 93.54 82.26
N LYS A 958 38.32 92.73 81.79
CA LYS A 958 38.34 91.26 81.94
C LYS A 958 38.11 90.58 80.60
N ASP A 959 38.56 89.34 80.51
CA ASP A 959 38.30 88.42 79.41
C ASP A 959 38.56 89.04 78.02
N GLU A 960 37.57 89.02 77.12
CA GLU A 960 37.73 89.51 75.75
C GLU A 960 38.05 91.01 75.69
N MET A 961 37.51 91.83 76.60
CA MET A 961 37.84 93.26 76.67
C MET A 961 39.30 93.48 77.04
N PHE A 962 39.82 92.66 77.96
CA PHE A 962 41.22 92.70 78.36
C PHE A 962 42.11 92.25 77.20
N ASN A 963 41.78 91.13 76.55
CA ASN A 963 42.55 90.61 75.42
C ASN A 963 42.50 91.53 74.19
N ALA A 964 41.38 92.22 73.98
CA ALA A 964 41.28 93.25 72.95
C ALA A 964 42.12 94.48 73.32
N ALA A 965 42.21 94.85 74.60
CA ALA A 965 43.04 95.95 75.05
C ALA A 965 44.53 95.64 75.10
N ASP A 966 44.93 94.36 75.21
CA ASP A 966 46.31 93.90 75.19
C ASP A 966 46.81 93.81 73.74
N ILE A 967 47.38 94.93 73.28
CA ILE A 967 47.73 95.10 71.88
C ILE A 967 48.98 94.31 71.53
N ASP A 968 50.01 94.37 72.37
CA ASP A 968 51.26 93.64 72.12
C ASP A 968 51.18 92.14 72.47
N GLY A 969 50.14 91.71 73.20
CA GLY A 969 49.89 90.31 73.53
C GLY A 969 50.79 89.78 74.64
N ASN A 970 51.37 90.66 75.47
CA ASN A 970 52.26 90.26 76.56
C ASN A 970 51.51 89.75 77.81
N GLY A 971 50.18 89.73 77.78
CA GLY A 971 49.31 89.30 78.86
C GLY A 971 48.99 90.40 79.88
N LYS A 972 49.37 91.65 79.61
CA LYS A 972 49.10 92.83 80.44
C LYS A 972 48.57 93.95 79.56
N VAL A 973 47.64 94.73 80.10
CA VAL A 973 47.17 95.96 79.44
C VAL A 973 47.84 97.13 80.13
N GLU A 974 48.91 97.63 79.53
CA GLU A 974 49.74 98.70 80.10
C GLU A 974 49.61 100.00 79.28
N LEU A 975 50.26 101.07 79.75
CA LEU A 975 50.21 102.37 79.07
C LEU A 975 50.59 102.29 77.58
N PRO A 976 51.58 101.49 77.14
CA PRO A 976 51.89 101.31 75.73
C PRO A 976 50.71 100.77 74.92
N ASP A 977 49.95 99.80 75.44
CA ASP A 977 48.78 99.23 74.77
C ASP A 977 47.66 100.25 74.63
N ALA A 978 47.31 100.93 75.73
CA ALA A 978 46.33 102.00 75.70
C ALA A 978 46.74 103.16 74.76
N MET A 979 48.05 103.49 74.73
CA MET A 979 48.60 104.48 73.81
C MET A 979 48.55 104.01 72.36
N LYS A 980 48.80 102.73 72.07
CA LYS A 980 48.65 102.20 70.71
C LYS A 980 47.21 102.29 70.25
N ILE A 981 46.23 101.90 71.10
CA ILE A 981 44.80 102.04 70.79
C ILE A 981 44.46 103.50 70.51
N PHE A 982 44.93 104.42 71.35
CA PHE A 982 44.74 105.84 71.12
C PHE A 982 45.40 106.35 69.84
N GLN A 983 46.63 105.92 69.54
CA GLN A 983 47.36 106.29 68.33
C GLN A 983 46.65 105.78 67.08
N PHE A 984 46.08 104.57 67.12
CA PHE A 984 45.28 104.00 66.04
C PHE A 984 44.03 104.85 65.81
N VAL A 985 43.29 105.15 66.88
CA VAL A 985 42.08 106.00 66.80
C VAL A 985 42.41 107.42 66.33
N ALA A 986 43.54 107.98 66.77
CA ALA A 986 44.03 109.29 66.35
C ALA A 986 44.64 109.30 64.93
N GLY A 987 44.64 108.15 64.24
CA GLY A 987 45.14 108.00 62.86
C GLY A 987 46.66 108.08 62.71
N LYS A 988 47.41 107.98 63.81
CA LYS A 988 48.88 108.01 63.80
C LYS A 988 49.50 106.67 63.41
N ILE A 989 48.79 105.57 63.66
CA ILE A 989 49.12 104.23 63.15
C ILE A 989 47.89 103.66 62.43
N LYS A 990 48.10 102.82 61.42
CA LYS A 990 47.03 102.27 60.57
C LYS A 990 46.61 100.85 60.96
N GLU A 991 47.40 100.19 61.80
CA GLU A 991 47.22 98.82 62.32
C GLU A 991 48.02 98.66 63.62
N PHE A 992 47.78 97.59 64.36
CA PHE A 992 48.30 97.34 65.72
C PHE A 992 49.59 96.55 65.79
#